data_AF-A0A417YGI1-F1
#
_entry.id   AF-A0A417YGI1-F1
#
_cell.length_a   1.000
_cell.length_b   1.000
_cell.length_c   1.000
_cell.angle_alpha   90.00
_cell.angle_beta   90.00
_cell.angle_gamma   90.00
#
_symmetry.space_group_name_H-M   'P 1'
#
loop_
_entity.id
_entity.type
_entity.pdbx_description
1 polymer ?
#
loop_
_entity_poly.entity_id
_entity_poly.type
_entity_poly.pdbx_seq_one_letter_code
_entity_poly.pdbx_strand_id
1 'polypeptide(L)'
;MSNTKQEEKNTKVEVKEEINDSNKTSTVEKRNTTRKRPTKTESSENKQTEKTIDISPFVSNPEGNIYAIKNLPEEFVATLFAWVSRSPKSFKEHLQIALKEFDIEVPKQDTFTSLDKKAKDFHEKWTVGYGHSCYDEKTEVLTEKGFKNWFSVNDDDKLASVNPDSLEVEYLKPVKLIEEPYTGPMYKVDRNRIDMMVTPNHKVFAWPRHKIKEFETRKYQLINAEDLKDKCYKVRLGGLNWNGDVSDTLYGYPIEPLLQLFGFFIGDGYIDTRTKHSVQFHIKKQRKIDYLYSLCEQLGLSISANKNYKFYITSNNNDIGDILSKCYDENREKQIPDNLLELDSTILHYLFDGLMNSDGSKDHRNGSMVYDTSSKTLADQVQHLVLLLGWSSYLSYERPAQSENHKDGWRLFITKKLLESMVNKVQYDIFDDWEDYSGLVYCAELPKYHTLIVRRNGRVHISGNSVAEHAVAHVGIEKVSRLASADLELSNTFYSITEYSQRYQKPKRGDWHNPFKKNSKEHKEFEQSMNECFDVFEKLIDEVYKDLKSEYHDSIEFKQLKKKQKENDKNVKELTKIDKELSSDYNALKKLAFEDARYALPLAMYTQLGMTANGRAWRDGLAQLETSKYTEVKDMRKALKEEITKVLPVLLKYADASPYQKKHQSVIESNFNSTQDDQGLQRDVKVLTVGLELDEVLNILALYFVQQSNIPYSVALNRARELDYAKRNQIIEQLLFDIKHFDTAPEAFKSVNYQVELKVSEANWHQLLRHNRKTDFMFAGPSMQNGLVIPPRIKAAGLEHLLVNLHEKVFAQYVSFVEKGFDQEADYLILNAHKRRVVANFDLWEAYHLINLRTSDEAQWDIKDTFNELYNVLSQYHPHLMKQVKRRI
;
A
#
# COMPACT_ATOMS: atom_id res chain seq x y z
N MET A 1 50.73 40.53 50.38
CA MET A 1 50.69 39.06 50.25
C MET A 1 49.89 38.77 48.99
N SER A 2 50.57 38.25 47.99
CA SER A 2 50.58 38.68 46.56
C SER A 2 50.21 37.51 45.65
N ASN A 3 49.52 37.60 44.50
CA ASN A 3 49.23 38.66 43.53
C ASN A 3 47.86 38.36 42.88
N THR A 4 46.90 39.28 42.78
CA THR A 4 46.61 40.21 41.65
C THR A 4 46.33 39.56 40.28
N LYS A 5 45.07 39.65 39.80
CA LYS A 5 44.60 40.44 38.63
C LYS A 5 43.18 39.96 38.22
N GLN A 6 42.11 40.76 38.25
CA GLN A 6 41.73 41.93 37.43
C GLN A 6 41.50 41.64 35.94
N GLU A 7 40.27 41.95 35.47
CA GLU A 7 39.86 42.69 34.24
C GLU A 7 38.55 42.11 33.68
N GLU A 8 37.39 42.78 33.70
CA GLU A 8 36.98 44.02 33.02
C GLU A 8 37.20 44.03 31.49
N LYS A 9 36.10 43.98 30.71
CA LYS A 9 35.62 45.06 29.81
C LYS A 9 34.57 44.48 28.83
N ASN A 10 33.32 44.95 28.79
CA ASN A 10 32.77 46.25 28.37
C ASN A 10 32.82 46.53 26.86
N THR A 11 31.71 47.11 26.38
CA THR A 11 31.53 47.99 25.19
C THR A 11 31.60 47.35 23.80
N LYS A 12 30.81 47.74 22.78
CA LYS A 12 30.11 49.00 22.43
C LYS A 12 29.07 48.66 21.32
N VAL A 13 27.85 49.22 21.34
CA VAL A 13 27.39 50.43 20.58
C VAL A 13 27.43 50.18 19.06
N GLU A 14 26.30 50.24 18.34
CA GLU A 14 25.69 51.49 17.88
C GLU A 14 24.15 51.46 17.75
N VAL A 15 23.57 52.54 18.25
CA VAL A 15 22.24 53.10 17.99
C VAL A 15 22.39 54.12 16.86
N LYS A 16 21.38 54.23 15.99
CA LYS A 16 20.88 55.47 15.33
C LYS A 16 19.50 55.14 14.74
N GLU A 17 18.40 55.53 15.36
CA GLU A 17 17.74 56.86 15.34
C GLU A 17 17.30 57.32 13.95
N GLU A 18 15.98 57.51 13.79
CA GLU A 18 15.25 58.69 13.27
C GLU A 18 13.80 58.22 12.97
N ILE A 19 12.79 58.50 13.80
CA ILE A 19 12.03 59.76 14.00
C ILE A 19 11.20 60.20 12.78
N ASN A 20 9.95 60.61 13.07
CA ASN A 20 8.93 61.30 12.26
C ASN A 20 7.96 60.41 11.44
N ASP A 21 6.65 60.68 11.35
CA ASP A 21 5.83 61.74 11.92
C ASP A 21 4.34 61.36 11.88
N SER A 22 3.62 62.10 12.69
CA SER A 22 2.19 62.42 12.83
C SER A 22 1.12 62.15 11.75
N ASN A 23 -0.11 62.20 12.31
CA ASN A 23 -1.43 62.63 11.77
C ASN A 23 -2.45 61.50 11.58
N LYS A 24 -3.45 61.38 12.48
CA LYS A 24 -4.71 62.19 12.57
C LYS A 24 -5.39 62.24 11.20
N THR A 25 -6.63 61.79 11.04
CA THR A 25 -7.82 62.48 11.57
C THR A 25 -9.09 61.64 11.45
N SER A 26 -9.94 61.76 12.48
CA SER A 26 -11.40 62.00 12.44
C SER A 26 -12.32 60.90 11.93
N THR A 27 -13.53 60.68 12.46
CA THR A 27 -14.41 61.58 13.22
C THR A 27 -15.40 60.72 14.00
N VAL A 28 -15.62 61.08 15.26
CA VAL A 28 -16.67 60.58 16.15
C VAL A 28 -17.91 61.47 15.96
N GLU A 29 -19.07 60.97 16.41
CA GLU A 29 -20.25 61.68 16.95
C GLU A 29 -21.54 61.50 16.12
N LYS A 30 -22.73 61.29 16.67
CA LYS A 30 -23.27 61.18 18.05
C LYS A 30 -24.71 60.64 17.87
N ARG A 31 -25.14 59.61 18.62
CA ARG A 31 -25.94 59.70 19.87
C ARG A 31 -27.26 60.47 19.76
N ASN A 32 -28.40 59.80 20.00
CA ASN A 32 -29.12 59.79 21.30
C ASN A 32 -30.53 59.15 21.15
N THR A 33 -30.76 57.97 21.71
CA THR A 33 -31.36 57.69 23.05
C THR A 33 -32.85 57.98 23.20
N THR A 34 -33.64 56.94 23.48
CA THR A 34 -34.56 56.98 24.62
C THR A 34 -34.62 55.63 25.33
N ARG A 35 -34.36 55.67 26.64
CA ARG A 35 -34.31 54.57 27.62
C ARG A 35 -35.71 54.15 28.07
N LYS A 36 -35.87 52.86 28.43
CA LYS A 36 -36.45 52.37 29.70
C LYS A 36 -35.88 50.95 29.96
N ARG A 37 -34.72 50.87 30.62
CA ARG A 37 -34.43 50.50 32.04
C ARG A 37 -34.62 49.00 32.38
N PRO A 38 -33.51 48.26 32.56
CA PRO A 38 -33.45 46.86 33.01
C PRO A 38 -33.04 46.75 34.50
N THR A 39 -33.25 45.58 35.10
CA THR A 39 -32.68 45.14 36.39
C THR A 39 -31.96 43.80 36.17
N LYS A 40 -30.62 43.85 36.03
CA LYS A 40 -29.59 43.49 37.04
C LYS A 40 -29.43 41.97 37.22
N THR A 41 -28.54 41.34 36.45
CA THR A 41 -27.08 41.14 36.67
C THR A 41 -26.77 39.89 37.47
N GLU A 42 -26.38 38.83 36.76
CA GLU A 42 -25.40 37.85 37.23
C GLU A 42 -24.07 38.09 36.48
N SER A 43 -23.00 37.83 37.21
CA SER A 43 -21.60 38.16 36.96
C SER A 43 -21.00 37.49 35.73
N SER A 44 -20.25 38.29 34.99
CA SER A 44 -19.35 37.88 33.92
C SER A 44 -18.15 37.09 34.46
N GLU A 45 -18.03 35.83 34.05
CA GLU A 45 -16.74 35.12 33.97
C GLU A 45 -16.25 35.08 32.52
N ASN A 46 -14.94 35.29 32.38
CA ASN A 46 -14.17 35.44 31.15
C ASN A 46 -14.37 34.29 30.15
N LYS A 47 -14.78 34.61 28.92
CA LYS A 47 -14.51 33.75 27.75
C LYS A 47 -13.14 34.12 27.18
N GLN A 48 -12.10 33.41 27.62
CA GLN A 48 -10.92 33.22 26.80
C GLN A 48 -11.30 32.35 25.60
N THR A 49 -11.06 32.86 24.39
CA THR A 49 -11.15 32.09 23.15
C THR A 49 -10.02 31.06 23.14
N GLU A 50 -10.34 29.77 23.34
CA GLU A 50 -9.39 28.68 23.21
C GLU A 50 -8.82 28.64 21.78
N LYS A 51 -7.49 28.71 21.65
CA LYS A 51 -6.80 28.45 20.37
C LYS A 51 -6.98 26.97 20.01
N THR A 52 -7.57 26.69 18.85
CA THR A 52 -7.64 25.35 18.26
C THR A 52 -6.23 24.88 17.90
N ILE A 53 -5.89 23.64 18.29
CA ILE A 53 -4.58 23.02 18.00
C ILE A 53 -4.46 22.76 16.50
N ASP A 54 -3.31 23.11 15.92
CA ASP A 54 -2.99 22.85 14.52
C ASP A 54 -2.70 21.37 14.29
N ILE A 55 -3.49 20.74 13.41
CA ILE A 55 -3.37 19.31 13.05
C ILE A 55 -2.75 19.10 11.66
N SER A 56 -2.44 20.17 10.93
CA SER A 56 -1.89 20.10 9.56
C SER A 56 -0.63 19.23 9.40
N PRO A 57 0.23 19.03 10.42
CA PRO A 57 1.37 18.12 10.30
C PRO A 57 0.98 16.63 10.28
N PHE A 58 -0.23 16.28 10.72
CA PHE A 58 -0.66 14.90 10.94
C PHE A 58 -1.73 14.42 9.96
N VAL A 59 -2.35 15.33 9.21
CA VAL A 59 -3.36 15.01 8.20
C VAL A 59 -3.08 15.77 6.90
N SER A 60 -3.28 15.10 5.77
CA SER A 60 -2.97 15.65 4.45
C SER A 60 -3.97 16.72 3.96
N ASN A 61 -5.15 16.80 4.59
CA ASN A 61 -6.20 17.77 4.31
C ASN A 61 -7.01 18.10 5.58
N PRO A 62 -6.63 19.14 6.33
CA PRO A 62 -7.32 19.53 7.57
C PRO A 62 -8.76 20.00 7.36
N GLU A 63 -9.05 20.62 6.22
CA GLU A 63 -10.36 21.24 5.92
C GLU A 63 -11.32 20.26 5.23
N GLY A 64 -10.79 19.31 4.45
CA GLY A 64 -11.57 18.33 3.70
C GLY A 64 -12.11 17.19 4.57
N ASN A 65 -13.11 16.49 4.02
CA ASN A 65 -13.71 15.32 4.67
C ASN A 65 -12.90 14.03 4.46
N ILE A 66 -12.01 14.00 3.47
CA ILE A 66 -11.15 12.87 3.15
C ILE A 66 -9.70 13.33 3.30
N TYR A 67 -8.90 12.56 4.00
CA TYR A 67 -7.50 12.88 4.28
C TYR A 67 -6.71 11.62 4.64
N ALA A 68 -5.45 11.59 4.24
CA ALA A 68 -4.49 10.59 4.66
C ALA A 68 -3.78 11.05 5.95
N ILE A 69 -3.51 10.10 6.84
CA ILE A 69 -2.83 10.35 8.11
C ILE A 69 -1.32 10.26 7.89
N LYS A 70 -0.58 11.16 8.52
CA LYS A 70 0.88 11.30 8.42
C LYS A 70 1.49 11.46 9.81
N ASN A 71 2.76 11.08 9.95
CA ASN A 71 3.59 11.41 11.11
C ASN A 71 2.98 10.99 12.48
N LEU A 72 2.20 9.91 12.51
CA LEU A 72 1.63 9.31 13.73
C LEU A 72 2.00 7.82 13.83
N PRO A 73 2.31 7.29 15.02
CA PRO A 73 2.53 5.86 15.23
C PRO A 73 1.28 5.01 14.91
N GLU A 74 1.48 3.79 14.40
CA GLU A 74 0.38 2.90 13.99
C GLU A 74 -0.56 2.56 15.16
N GLU A 75 -0.04 2.34 16.37
CA GLU A 75 -0.84 2.03 17.56
C GLU A 75 -1.74 3.20 17.95
N PHE A 76 -1.25 4.42 17.74
CA PHE A 76 -2.02 5.63 17.99
C PHE A 76 -3.13 5.82 16.96
N VAL A 77 -2.82 5.57 15.68
CA VAL A 77 -3.82 5.58 14.58
C VAL A 77 -4.92 4.56 14.84
N ALA A 78 -4.56 3.32 15.20
CA ALA A 78 -5.52 2.27 15.51
C ALA A 78 -6.43 2.65 16.70
N THR A 79 -5.87 3.26 17.74
CA THR A 79 -6.62 3.73 18.92
C THR A 79 -7.59 4.86 18.55
N LEU A 80 -7.15 5.82 17.73
CA LEU A 80 -8.01 6.90 17.26
C LEU A 80 -9.17 6.39 16.40
N PHE A 81 -8.93 5.44 15.48
CA PHE A 81 -9.99 4.80 14.71
C PHE A 81 -10.99 4.05 15.61
N ALA A 82 -10.49 3.32 16.60
CA ALA A 82 -11.34 2.67 17.59
C ALA A 82 -12.19 3.69 18.37
N TRP A 83 -11.63 4.86 18.70
CA TRP A 83 -12.36 5.93 19.40
C TRP A 83 -13.49 6.52 18.53
N VAL A 84 -13.20 6.77 17.26
CA VAL A 84 -14.15 7.28 16.26
C VAL A 84 -15.35 6.34 16.07
N SER A 85 -15.14 5.02 16.13
CA SER A 85 -16.25 4.07 16.04
C SER A 85 -17.28 4.22 17.18
N ARG A 86 -16.90 4.86 18.29
CA ARG A 86 -17.68 4.97 19.53
C ARG A 86 -18.07 6.41 19.90
N SER A 87 -17.71 7.39 19.08
CA SER A 87 -17.93 8.81 19.38
C SER A 87 -18.44 9.58 18.16
N PRO A 88 -19.36 10.56 18.36
CA PRO A 88 -19.93 11.34 17.27
C PRO A 88 -18.98 12.43 16.78
N LYS A 89 -17.79 12.50 17.37
CA LYS A 89 -16.73 13.40 16.94
C LYS A 89 -15.96 12.78 15.79
N SER A 90 -15.47 13.65 14.92
CA SER A 90 -14.61 13.33 13.80
C SER A 90 -13.24 12.82 14.30
N PHE A 91 -12.50 12.11 13.45
CA PHE A 91 -11.13 11.70 13.80
C PHE A 91 -10.24 12.94 14.04
N LYS A 92 -10.39 14.01 13.27
CA LYS A 92 -9.68 15.29 13.46
C LYS A 92 -9.98 15.90 14.83
N GLU A 93 -11.24 15.87 15.26
CA GLU A 93 -11.63 16.36 16.60
C GLU A 93 -11.02 15.50 17.72
N HIS A 94 -10.97 14.17 17.55
CA HIS A 94 -10.31 13.28 18.50
C HIS A 94 -8.80 13.48 18.54
N LEU A 95 -8.17 13.70 17.39
CA LEU A 95 -6.76 14.05 17.31
C LEU A 95 -6.47 15.34 18.06
N GLN A 96 -7.28 16.39 17.87
CA GLN A 96 -7.14 17.64 18.63
C GLN A 96 -7.28 17.43 20.14
N ILE A 97 -8.25 16.61 20.58
CA ILE A 97 -8.43 16.30 22.00
C ILE A 97 -7.22 15.55 22.54
N ALA A 98 -6.75 14.52 21.82
CA ALA A 98 -5.60 13.73 22.24
C ALA A 98 -4.32 14.59 22.31
N LEU A 99 -4.06 15.43 21.31
CA LEU A 99 -2.92 16.35 21.33
C LEU A 99 -2.99 17.33 22.51
N LYS A 100 -4.19 17.82 22.87
CA LYS A 100 -4.41 18.68 24.03
C LYS A 100 -4.22 17.95 25.36
N GLU A 101 -4.71 16.72 25.45
CA GLU A 101 -4.73 15.93 26.70
C GLU A 101 -3.36 15.34 27.04
N PHE A 102 -2.57 14.98 26.01
CA PHE A 102 -1.24 14.39 26.17
C PHE A 102 -0.09 15.43 26.06
N ASP A 103 -0.40 16.72 25.93
CA ASP A 103 0.56 17.82 25.81
C ASP A 103 1.66 17.55 24.76
N ILE A 104 1.25 17.00 23.61
CA ILE A 104 2.16 16.62 22.53
C ILE A 104 2.51 17.90 21.76
N GLU A 105 3.73 18.41 21.93
CA GLU A 105 4.24 19.52 21.13
C GLU A 105 4.22 19.13 19.63
N VAL A 106 3.58 19.97 18.82
CA VAL A 106 3.54 19.82 17.36
C VAL A 106 4.99 19.77 16.84
N PRO A 107 5.45 18.68 16.20
CA PRO A 107 6.86 18.51 15.92
C PRO A 107 7.35 19.56 14.91
N LYS A 108 8.37 20.32 15.30
CA LYS A 108 9.42 20.68 14.34
C LYS A 108 10.13 19.36 14.02
N GLN A 109 10.38 19.08 12.74
CA GLN A 109 11.02 17.87 12.21
C GLN A 109 11.97 17.16 13.20
N ASP A 110 11.84 15.83 13.27
CA ASP A 110 12.78 14.86 13.88
C ASP A 110 12.72 14.56 15.40
N THR A 111 11.55 14.18 15.94
CA THR A 111 11.50 13.57 17.29
C THR A 111 10.50 12.41 17.40
N PHE A 112 10.85 11.24 16.85
CA PHE A 112 10.28 9.95 17.29
C PHE A 112 11.33 8.99 17.88
N THR A 113 12.58 9.43 18.02
CA THR A 113 13.70 8.63 18.53
C THR A 113 13.58 8.21 20.01
N SER A 114 12.66 8.80 20.79
CA SER A 114 12.56 8.54 22.23
C SER A 114 11.43 7.59 22.66
N LEU A 115 10.64 7.04 21.73
CA LEU A 115 9.58 6.07 22.05
C LEU A 115 9.83 4.65 21.52
N ASP A 116 10.95 4.43 20.82
CA ASP A 116 11.26 3.15 20.19
C ASP A 116 11.61 2.03 21.15
N LYS A 117 12.16 2.28 22.33
CA LYS A 117 12.85 1.19 23.06
C LYS A 117 11.93 0.08 23.57
N LYS A 118 10.65 0.34 23.87
CA LYS A 118 9.70 -0.72 24.30
C LYS A 118 8.84 -1.27 23.16
N ALA A 119 8.60 -0.48 22.11
CA ALA A 119 7.90 -0.92 20.92
C ALA A 119 8.82 -1.79 20.05
N LYS A 120 10.07 -1.37 19.86
CA LYS A 120 11.13 -2.12 19.17
C LYS A 120 11.44 -3.46 19.85
N ASP A 121 11.57 -3.50 21.18
CA ASP A 121 11.79 -4.75 21.92
C ASP A 121 10.61 -5.74 21.84
N PHE A 122 9.39 -5.27 21.56
CA PHE A 122 8.18 -6.10 21.38
C PHE A 122 8.00 -6.53 19.91
N HIS A 123 8.35 -5.65 18.96
CA HIS A 123 8.31 -5.87 17.52
C HIS A 123 9.46 -6.76 17.02
N GLU A 124 10.65 -6.68 17.64
CA GLU A 124 11.79 -7.59 17.41
C GLU A 124 11.50 -9.03 17.86
N LYS A 125 10.63 -9.20 18.85
CA LYS A 125 10.35 -10.53 19.43
C LYS A 125 9.28 -11.32 18.68
N TRP A 126 8.38 -10.66 17.95
CA TRP A 126 7.21 -11.32 17.32
C TRP A 126 7.00 -11.00 15.84
N THR A 127 7.78 -10.09 15.24
CA THR A 127 7.62 -9.68 13.84
C THR A 127 8.89 -9.82 13.01
N VAL A 128 10.05 -10.05 13.64
CA VAL A 128 11.34 -10.22 12.95
C VAL A 128 11.59 -11.69 12.67
N GLY A 129 10.94 -12.16 11.61
CA GLY A 129 11.31 -13.37 10.89
C GLY A 129 11.31 -13.16 9.37
N TYR A 130 10.46 -12.26 8.85
CA TYR A 130 10.33 -11.99 7.42
C TYR A 130 9.82 -10.55 7.22
N GLY A 131 10.74 -9.58 7.16
CA GLY A 131 10.36 -8.16 7.14
C GLY A 131 10.77 -7.37 5.91
N HIS A 132 11.97 -7.59 5.34
CA HIS A 132 12.51 -6.70 4.31
C HIS A 132 13.32 -7.45 3.24
N SER A 133 12.98 -7.21 1.97
CA SER A 133 13.65 -7.72 0.77
C SER A 133 14.87 -6.86 0.46
N CYS A 134 16.07 -7.26 0.89
CA CYS A 134 17.25 -6.40 0.85
C CYS A 134 18.55 -7.13 0.44
N TYR A 135 19.52 -6.31 0.03
CA TYR A 135 20.89 -6.69 -0.30
C TYR A 135 21.81 -6.56 0.91
N ASP A 136 22.91 -7.29 0.93
CA ASP A 136 23.95 -7.11 1.93
C ASP A 136 24.86 -5.88 1.67
N GLU A 137 25.72 -5.55 2.64
CA GLU A 137 26.56 -4.35 2.62
C GLU A 137 27.59 -4.26 1.47
N LYS A 138 28.04 -5.40 0.91
CA LYS A 138 29.02 -5.39 -0.20
C LYS A 138 28.39 -5.41 -1.60
N THR A 139 27.07 -5.30 -1.66
CA THR A 139 26.37 -5.10 -2.93
C THR A 139 26.39 -3.62 -3.30
N GLU A 140 26.66 -3.34 -4.57
CA GLU A 140 26.65 -2.00 -5.16
C GLU A 140 25.49 -1.89 -6.15
N VAL A 141 24.94 -0.69 -6.32
CA VAL A 141 23.87 -0.38 -7.26
C VAL A 141 24.37 0.57 -8.35
N LEU A 142 23.92 0.36 -9.59
CA LEU A 142 24.28 1.24 -10.70
C LEU A 142 23.48 2.55 -10.63
N THR A 143 24.18 3.68 -10.66
CA THR A 143 23.62 5.03 -10.74
C THR A 143 23.95 5.68 -12.08
N GLU A 144 23.37 6.84 -12.39
CA GLU A 144 23.71 7.61 -13.60
C GLU A 144 25.21 7.97 -13.67
N LYS A 145 25.90 8.01 -12.53
CA LYS A 145 27.34 8.28 -12.40
C LYS A 145 28.20 7.01 -12.20
N GLY A 146 27.64 5.84 -12.50
CA GLY A 146 28.30 4.55 -12.31
C GLY A 146 27.92 3.83 -11.02
N PHE A 147 28.62 2.74 -10.72
CA PHE A 147 28.32 1.90 -9.55
C PHE A 147 28.68 2.59 -8.24
N LYS A 148 27.75 2.51 -7.28
CA LYS A 148 27.87 3.13 -5.96
C LYS A 148 27.57 2.09 -4.88
N ASN A 149 28.33 2.10 -3.80
CA ASN A 149 28.01 1.32 -2.61
C ASN A 149 26.70 1.82 -2.00
N TRP A 150 25.87 0.91 -1.48
CA TRP A 150 24.56 1.26 -0.91
C TRP A 150 24.64 2.34 0.18
N PHE A 151 25.61 2.25 1.09
CA PHE A 151 25.80 3.23 2.18
C PHE A 151 26.17 4.64 1.68
N SER A 152 26.54 4.80 0.41
CA SER A 152 26.83 6.09 -0.20
C SER A 152 25.67 6.63 -1.03
N VAL A 153 24.62 5.84 -1.26
CA VAL A 153 23.45 6.23 -2.05
C VAL A 153 22.58 7.20 -1.24
N ASN A 154 22.09 8.26 -1.89
CA ASN A 154 21.18 9.24 -1.32
C ASN A 154 20.01 9.53 -2.28
N ASP A 155 19.03 10.31 -1.81
CA ASP A 155 17.77 10.57 -2.53
C ASP A 155 17.94 11.34 -3.85
N ASP A 156 19.10 11.96 -4.08
CA ASP A 156 19.41 12.65 -5.33
C ASP A 156 20.00 11.75 -6.41
N ASP A 157 20.55 10.59 -6.04
CA ASP A 157 21.09 9.63 -7.00
C ASP A 157 19.96 9.00 -7.83
N LYS A 158 20.10 8.99 -9.16
CA LYS A 158 19.22 8.20 -10.02
C LYS A 158 19.79 6.80 -10.20
N LEU A 159 18.99 5.77 -9.89
CA LEU A 159 19.38 4.37 -9.94
C LEU A 159 18.92 3.73 -11.25
N ALA A 160 19.74 2.87 -11.84
CA ALA A 160 19.43 2.17 -13.08
C ALA A 160 18.38 1.08 -12.84
N SER A 161 17.26 1.20 -13.55
CA SER A 161 16.15 0.25 -13.57
C SER A 161 15.96 -0.33 -14.96
N VAL A 162 15.42 -1.53 -15.05
CA VAL A 162 15.25 -2.27 -16.31
C VAL A 162 13.78 -2.60 -16.52
N ASN A 163 13.21 -2.12 -17.63
CA ASN A 163 11.87 -2.52 -18.02
C ASN A 163 11.84 -4.05 -18.25
N PRO A 164 11.03 -4.83 -17.51
CA PRO A 164 11.06 -6.28 -17.57
C PRO A 164 10.57 -6.85 -18.92
N ASP A 165 9.79 -6.06 -19.68
CA ASP A 165 9.24 -6.47 -20.97
C ASP A 165 10.14 -6.05 -22.15
N SER A 166 10.61 -4.80 -22.16
CA SER A 166 11.44 -4.27 -23.26
C SER A 166 12.94 -4.41 -23.04
N LEU A 167 13.37 -4.71 -21.81
CA LEU A 167 14.78 -4.71 -21.37
C LEU A 167 15.49 -3.37 -21.51
N GLU A 168 14.73 -2.30 -21.66
CA GLU A 168 15.23 -0.93 -21.71
C GLU A 168 15.70 -0.47 -20.34
N VAL A 169 16.85 0.20 -20.30
CA VAL A 169 17.43 0.77 -19.08
C VAL A 169 17.00 2.22 -18.92
N GLU A 170 16.58 2.58 -17.72
CA GLU A 170 16.21 3.95 -17.35
C GLU A 170 16.73 4.30 -15.96
N TYR A 171 17.24 5.53 -15.78
CA TYR A 171 17.67 6.02 -14.48
C TYR A 171 16.52 6.72 -13.75
N LEU A 172 16.16 6.17 -12.58
CA LEU A 172 15.02 6.62 -11.79
C LEU A 172 15.48 7.10 -10.41
N LYS A 173 14.96 8.23 -9.94
CA LYS A 173 15.14 8.63 -8.54
C LYS A 173 14.46 7.61 -7.61
N PRO A 174 15.10 7.18 -6.52
CA PRO A 174 14.47 6.34 -5.52
C PRO A 174 13.32 7.10 -4.84
N VAL A 175 12.25 6.37 -4.53
CA VAL A 175 11.11 6.83 -3.74
C VAL A 175 11.41 6.71 -2.25
N LYS A 176 12.18 5.67 -1.91
CA LYS A 176 12.60 5.36 -0.55
C LYS A 176 13.93 4.62 -0.61
N LEU A 177 14.86 4.98 0.26
CA LEU A 177 16.05 4.19 0.55
C LEU A 177 15.83 3.40 1.85
N ILE A 178 16.31 2.17 1.88
CA ILE A 178 16.18 1.25 3.01
C ILE A 178 17.58 0.95 3.52
N GLU A 179 17.80 1.17 4.81
CA GLU A 179 19.01 0.82 5.56
C GLU A 179 18.56 0.32 6.94
N GLU A 180 18.70 -0.99 7.18
CA GLU A 180 18.16 -1.60 8.40
C GLU A 180 19.10 -2.71 8.91
N PRO A 181 19.20 -2.93 10.24
CA PRO A 181 19.92 -4.07 10.78
C PRO A 181 19.15 -5.36 10.51
N TYR A 182 19.86 -6.40 10.06
CA TYR A 182 19.31 -7.74 9.83
C TYR A 182 20.19 -8.78 10.49
N THR A 183 19.56 -9.75 11.15
CA THR A 183 20.23 -10.98 11.62
C THR A 183 19.37 -12.17 11.26
N GLY A 184 19.89 -13.07 10.43
CA GLY A 184 19.15 -14.22 9.92
C GLY A 184 19.77 -14.80 8.66
N PRO A 185 19.16 -15.82 8.06
CA PRO A 185 19.66 -16.44 6.85
C PRO A 185 19.51 -15.50 5.65
N MET A 186 20.52 -15.45 4.78
CA MET A 186 20.46 -14.81 3.47
C MET A 186 20.82 -15.83 2.40
N TYR A 187 20.17 -15.73 1.25
CA TYR A 187 20.45 -16.58 0.11
C TYR A 187 21.70 -16.08 -0.60
N LYS A 188 22.77 -16.88 -0.52
CA LYS A 188 24.03 -16.66 -1.20
C LYS A 188 24.03 -17.39 -2.54
N VAL A 189 24.47 -16.72 -3.59
CA VAL A 189 24.90 -17.36 -4.85
C VAL A 189 26.33 -16.91 -5.10
N ASP A 190 27.26 -17.84 -5.27
CA ASP A 190 28.65 -17.56 -5.66
C ASP A 190 29.07 -18.41 -6.86
N ARG A 191 29.01 -17.84 -8.06
CA ARG A 191 29.44 -18.51 -9.29
C ARG A 191 30.27 -17.61 -10.17
N ASN A 192 31.03 -18.19 -11.10
CA ASN A 192 31.96 -17.47 -11.98
C ASN A 192 31.45 -16.15 -12.60
N ARG A 193 30.15 -16.00 -12.82
CA ARG A 193 29.54 -14.82 -13.47
C ARG A 193 28.49 -14.08 -12.65
N ILE A 194 28.09 -14.61 -11.49
CA ILE A 194 27.08 -14.01 -10.63
C ILE A 194 27.49 -14.18 -9.18
N ASP A 195 27.35 -13.10 -8.42
CA ASP A 195 27.45 -13.13 -6.97
C ASP A 195 26.25 -12.34 -6.43
N MET A 196 25.47 -12.95 -5.54
CA MET A 196 24.38 -12.28 -4.83
C MET A 196 24.33 -12.75 -3.39
N MET A 197 23.94 -11.86 -2.49
CA MET A 197 23.67 -12.16 -1.08
C MET A 197 22.44 -11.34 -0.69
N VAL A 198 21.29 -12.01 -0.56
CA VAL A 198 19.99 -11.34 -0.43
C VAL A 198 19.08 -12.00 0.61
N THR A 199 18.17 -11.25 1.22
CA THR A 199 17.22 -11.81 2.20
C THR A 199 16.24 -12.80 1.54
N PRO A 200 15.57 -13.69 2.32
CA PRO A 200 14.73 -14.76 1.74
C PRO A 200 13.58 -14.26 0.85
N ASN A 201 12.96 -13.14 1.21
CA ASN A 201 11.89 -12.49 0.47
C ASN A 201 12.41 -11.54 -0.63
N HIS A 202 13.72 -11.46 -0.87
CA HIS A 202 14.28 -10.60 -1.92
C HIS A 202 13.92 -11.12 -3.31
N LYS A 203 13.43 -10.23 -4.17
CA LYS A 203 13.04 -10.58 -5.53
C LYS A 203 14.24 -10.57 -6.45
N VAL A 204 14.43 -11.62 -7.24
CA VAL A 204 15.48 -11.73 -8.27
C VAL A 204 14.84 -11.82 -9.64
N PHE A 205 15.39 -11.10 -10.62
CA PHE A 205 14.89 -11.10 -11.99
C PHE A 205 15.39 -12.34 -12.75
N ALA A 206 14.54 -13.36 -12.78
CA ALA A 206 14.90 -14.69 -13.23
C ALA A 206 13.77 -15.38 -14.01
N TRP A 207 14.09 -16.46 -14.73
CA TRP A 207 13.09 -17.32 -15.36
C TRP A 207 13.35 -18.82 -15.12
N PRO A 208 12.29 -19.62 -14.92
CA PRO A 208 12.40 -21.04 -14.58
C PRO A 208 12.81 -21.89 -15.78
N ARG A 209 13.89 -22.66 -15.65
CA ARG A 209 14.31 -23.59 -16.71
C ARG A 209 13.44 -24.86 -16.79
N HIS A 210 12.89 -25.30 -15.66
CA HIS A 210 12.19 -26.57 -15.52
C HIS A 210 10.75 -26.57 -16.07
N LYS A 211 10.22 -25.43 -16.54
CA LYS A 211 8.84 -25.29 -17.04
C LYS A 211 8.69 -25.34 -18.56
N ILE A 212 9.75 -25.59 -19.32
CA ILE A 212 9.67 -25.60 -20.79
C ILE A 212 8.88 -26.82 -21.27
N LYS A 213 7.58 -26.63 -21.57
CA LYS A 213 6.88 -27.39 -22.61
C LYS A 213 7.21 -26.76 -23.98
N GLU A 214 7.18 -27.55 -25.05
CA GLU A 214 7.72 -27.23 -26.39
C GLU A 214 7.24 -25.93 -27.08
N PHE A 215 6.37 -25.10 -26.49
CA PHE A 215 5.81 -23.90 -27.14
C PHE A 215 5.64 -22.66 -26.24
N GLU A 216 6.20 -22.63 -25.02
CA GLU A 216 6.10 -21.43 -24.15
C GLU A 216 7.26 -20.43 -24.35
N THR A 217 6.94 -19.14 -24.36
CA THR A 217 7.91 -18.05 -24.46
C THR A 217 8.71 -17.89 -23.17
N ARG A 218 10.02 -17.68 -23.29
CA ARG A 218 10.91 -17.41 -22.15
C ARG A 218 10.53 -16.07 -21.51
N LYS A 219 9.87 -16.10 -20.36
CA LYS A 219 9.43 -14.88 -19.66
C LYS A 219 10.19 -14.71 -18.35
N TYR A 220 10.91 -13.59 -18.23
CA TYR A 220 11.51 -13.18 -16.97
C TYR A 220 10.44 -12.67 -16.01
N GLN A 221 10.66 -12.94 -14.73
CA GLN A 221 9.78 -12.53 -13.65
C GLN A 221 10.61 -12.25 -12.40
N LEU A 222 10.03 -11.49 -11.48
CA LEU A 222 10.60 -11.27 -10.17
C LEU A 222 10.20 -12.44 -9.25
N ILE A 223 11.18 -13.19 -8.75
CA ILE A 223 11.00 -14.41 -7.96
C ILE A 223 11.67 -14.22 -6.61
N ASN A 224 11.01 -14.55 -5.51
CA ASN A 224 11.62 -14.48 -4.19
C ASN A 224 12.83 -15.43 -4.11
N ALA A 225 13.84 -15.05 -3.33
CA ALA A 225 15.05 -15.84 -3.16
C ALA A 225 14.76 -17.24 -2.59
N GLU A 226 13.82 -17.33 -1.65
CA GLU A 226 13.36 -18.61 -1.09
C GLU A 226 12.71 -19.54 -2.13
N ASP A 227 12.04 -18.98 -3.14
CA ASP A 227 11.41 -19.73 -4.22
C ASP A 227 12.41 -20.14 -5.32
N LEU A 228 13.55 -19.43 -5.41
CA LEU A 228 14.65 -19.76 -6.31
C LEU A 228 15.39 -21.01 -5.84
N LYS A 229 15.59 -21.14 -4.52
CA LYS A 229 16.35 -22.24 -3.91
C LYS A 229 15.83 -23.59 -4.38
N ASP A 230 16.76 -24.52 -4.60
CA ASP A 230 16.53 -25.91 -5.04
C ASP A 230 15.94 -26.09 -6.45
N LYS A 231 15.71 -25.00 -7.19
CA LYS A 231 15.18 -25.03 -8.56
C LYS A 231 16.12 -24.30 -9.51
N CYS A 232 16.42 -24.92 -10.65
CA CYS A 232 17.29 -24.28 -11.64
C CYS A 232 16.60 -23.08 -12.32
N TYR A 233 17.19 -21.90 -12.11
CA TYR A 233 16.76 -20.63 -12.71
C TYR A 233 17.88 -20.00 -13.52
N LYS A 234 17.50 -19.13 -14.45
CA LYS A 234 18.44 -18.24 -15.14
C LYS A 234 18.22 -16.80 -14.72
N VAL A 235 19.29 -16.15 -14.27
CA VAL A 235 19.32 -14.74 -13.87
C VAL A 235 19.97 -13.92 -14.99
N ARG A 236 19.42 -12.74 -15.26
CA ARG A 236 19.89 -11.85 -16.31
C ARG A 236 21.17 -11.11 -15.87
N LEU A 237 22.16 -11.04 -16.78
CA LEU A 237 23.43 -10.33 -16.56
C LEU A 237 23.65 -9.17 -17.54
N GLY A 238 22.96 -9.17 -18.67
CA GLY A 238 23.13 -8.20 -19.76
C GLY A 238 22.03 -8.35 -20.81
N GLY A 239 22.29 -8.04 -22.07
CA GLY A 239 21.29 -8.05 -23.14
C GLY A 239 20.22 -7.00 -22.91
N LEU A 240 20.67 -5.83 -22.47
CA LEU A 240 19.87 -4.66 -22.14
C LEU A 240 19.84 -3.72 -23.35
N ASN A 241 18.79 -2.90 -23.41
CA ASN A 241 18.64 -1.87 -24.43
C ASN A 241 18.88 -0.51 -23.77
N TRP A 242 19.84 0.26 -24.31
CA TRP A 242 20.11 1.62 -23.87
C TRP A 242 19.81 2.57 -25.02
N ASN A 243 18.87 3.49 -24.76
CA ASN A 243 18.47 4.54 -25.67
C ASN A 243 19.03 5.85 -25.14
N GLY A 244 20.06 6.36 -25.81
CA GLY A 244 20.75 7.59 -25.42
C GLY A 244 20.64 8.67 -26.50
N ASP A 245 21.46 9.70 -26.35
CA ASP A 245 21.51 10.77 -27.35
C ASP A 245 22.19 10.28 -28.63
N VAL A 246 21.56 10.56 -29.78
CA VAL A 246 22.11 10.28 -31.11
C VAL A 246 22.57 11.59 -31.74
N SER A 247 23.80 11.61 -32.25
CA SER A 247 24.35 12.73 -33.01
C SER A 247 25.33 12.25 -34.06
N ASP A 248 25.41 12.91 -35.20
CA ASP A 248 26.43 12.62 -36.23
C ASP A 248 27.76 13.32 -35.94
N THR A 249 27.75 14.34 -35.06
CA THR A 249 28.93 15.14 -34.70
C THR A 249 29.04 15.40 -33.21
N LEU A 250 30.26 15.58 -32.71
CA LEU A 250 30.53 15.98 -31.34
C LEU A 250 31.72 16.94 -31.33
N TYR A 251 31.58 18.08 -30.63
CA TYR A 251 32.57 19.17 -30.63
C TYR A 251 33.00 19.65 -32.03
N GLY A 252 32.11 19.55 -33.04
CA GLY A 252 32.40 19.94 -34.41
C GLY A 252 33.14 18.89 -35.26
N TYR A 253 33.42 17.71 -34.71
CA TYR A 253 34.04 16.59 -35.43
C TYR A 253 33.02 15.47 -35.72
N PRO A 254 33.22 14.65 -36.77
CA PRO A 254 32.45 13.44 -36.99
C PRO A 254 32.51 12.51 -35.77
N ILE A 255 31.35 12.03 -35.31
CA ILE A 255 31.24 11.36 -34.01
C ILE A 255 32.02 10.03 -33.95
N GLU A 256 31.97 9.23 -35.01
CA GLU A 256 32.58 7.90 -35.05
C GLU A 256 34.09 7.93 -34.80
N PRO A 257 34.89 8.61 -35.65
CA PRO A 257 36.34 8.66 -35.44
C PRO A 257 36.72 9.44 -34.17
N LEU A 258 35.87 10.39 -33.72
CA LEU A 258 36.13 11.12 -32.48
C LEU A 258 35.95 10.21 -31.24
N LEU A 259 34.89 9.41 -31.17
CA LEU A 259 34.69 8.44 -30.08
C LEU A 259 35.77 7.37 -30.07
N GLN A 260 36.18 6.88 -31.24
CA GLN A 260 37.32 5.98 -31.38
C GLN A 260 38.61 6.62 -30.85
N LEU A 261 38.85 7.90 -31.17
CA LEU A 261 40.00 8.65 -30.66
C LEU A 261 39.93 8.85 -29.14
N PHE A 262 38.76 9.15 -28.57
CA PHE A 262 38.55 9.21 -27.12
C PHE A 262 39.00 7.92 -26.44
N GLY A 263 38.49 6.77 -26.90
CA GLY A 263 38.83 5.47 -26.32
C GLY A 263 40.31 5.11 -26.51
N PHE A 264 40.88 5.44 -27.66
CA PHE A 264 42.28 5.18 -27.94
C PHE A 264 43.22 6.07 -27.10
N PHE A 265 42.86 7.35 -26.93
CA PHE A 265 43.56 8.31 -26.07
C PHE A 265 43.57 7.87 -24.60
N ILE A 266 42.44 7.37 -24.09
CA ILE A 266 42.35 6.87 -22.72
C ILE A 266 43.38 5.77 -22.45
N GLY A 267 43.68 4.88 -23.39
CA GLY A 267 44.74 3.88 -23.19
C GLY A 267 46.14 4.44 -23.41
N ASP A 268 46.48 4.81 -24.65
CA ASP A 268 47.86 5.11 -25.07
C ASP A 268 48.21 6.60 -25.11
N GLY A 269 47.23 7.48 -24.91
CA GLY A 269 47.38 8.94 -25.04
C GLY A 269 47.84 9.63 -23.75
N TYR A 270 48.49 10.78 -23.94
CA TYR A 270 48.87 11.70 -22.87
C TYR A 270 48.91 13.17 -23.34
N ILE A 271 48.54 14.11 -22.46
CA ILE A 271 48.72 15.55 -22.68
C ILE A 271 49.74 16.10 -21.67
N ASP A 272 50.79 16.77 -22.15
CA ASP A 272 51.78 17.44 -21.31
C ASP A 272 51.26 18.82 -20.86
N THR A 273 51.44 19.16 -19.58
CA THR A 273 50.99 20.44 -19.01
C THR A 273 51.64 21.65 -19.68
N ARG A 274 52.81 21.46 -20.30
CA ARG A 274 53.56 22.50 -21.03
C ARG A 274 53.07 22.70 -22.46
N THR A 275 52.38 21.71 -23.04
CA THR A 275 51.89 21.74 -24.42
C THR A 275 50.41 21.35 -24.45
N LYS A 276 49.57 22.21 -23.85
CA LYS A 276 48.12 21.93 -23.65
C LYS A 276 47.35 21.64 -24.94
N HIS A 277 47.79 22.20 -26.06
CA HIS A 277 47.14 22.04 -27.37
C HIS A 277 47.60 20.82 -28.17
N SER A 278 48.61 20.07 -27.70
CA SER A 278 49.15 18.92 -28.43
C SER A 278 48.93 17.61 -27.66
N VAL A 279 48.26 16.70 -28.33
CA VAL A 279 47.95 15.35 -27.83
C VAL A 279 49.09 14.42 -28.23
N GLN A 280 49.65 13.70 -27.26
CA GLN A 280 50.83 12.86 -27.48
C GLN A 280 50.48 11.37 -27.36
N PHE A 281 51.11 10.56 -28.20
CA PHE A 281 51.05 9.11 -28.13
C PHE A 281 52.46 8.53 -28.21
N HIS A 282 52.74 7.48 -27.45
CA HIS A 282 54.00 6.73 -27.55
C HIS A 282 53.71 5.28 -27.91
N ILE A 283 53.70 4.98 -29.21
CA ILE A 283 53.17 3.73 -29.76
C ILE A 283 54.19 3.07 -30.67
N LYS A 284 54.58 1.83 -30.37
CA LYS A 284 55.55 1.06 -31.18
C LYS A 284 54.91 0.03 -32.13
N LYS A 285 53.66 -0.37 -31.88
CA LYS A 285 52.99 -1.43 -32.65
C LYS A 285 52.40 -0.85 -33.94
N GLN A 286 52.77 -1.41 -35.09
CA GLN A 286 52.32 -0.90 -36.40
C GLN A 286 50.79 -0.78 -36.50
N ARG A 287 50.04 -1.80 -36.05
CA ARG A 287 48.55 -1.74 -36.05
C ARG A 287 47.98 -0.50 -35.36
N LYS A 288 48.60 -0.06 -34.27
CA LYS A 288 48.16 1.08 -33.46
C LYS A 288 48.56 2.39 -34.13
N ILE A 289 49.72 2.41 -34.79
CA ILE A 289 50.20 3.54 -35.60
C ILE A 289 49.25 3.76 -36.78
N ASP A 290 48.95 2.72 -37.55
CA ASP A 290 48.03 2.79 -38.70
C ASP A 290 46.64 3.26 -38.28
N TYR A 291 46.15 2.74 -37.14
CA TYR A 291 44.88 3.17 -36.56
C TYR A 291 44.88 4.67 -36.21
N LEU A 292 45.95 5.16 -35.56
CA LEU A 292 46.08 6.58 -35.21
C LEU A 292 46.11 7.48 -36.45
N TYR A 293 46.86 7.09 -37.50
CA TYR A 293 46.89 7.85 -38.76
C TYR A 293 45.51 7.91 -39.42
N SER A 294 44.79 6.78 -39.47
CA SER A 294 43.42 6.71 -39.99
C SER A 294 42.47 7.66 -39.25
N LEU A 295 42.54 7.70 -37.91
CA LEU A 295 41.71 8.60 -37.11
C LEU A 295 42.04 10.07 -37.39
N CYS A 296 43.34 10.42 -37.46
CA CYS A 296 43.77 11.79 -37.77
C CYS A 296 43.30 12.24 -39.16
N GLU A 297 43.39 11.36 -40.16
CA GLU A 297 42.93 11.65 -41.53
C GLU A 297 41.42 11.93 -41.54
N GLN A 298 40.62 11.07 -40.92
CA GLN A 298 39.15 11.20 -40.87
C GLN A 298 38.69 12.44 -40.09
N LEU A 299 39.45 12.86 -39.08
CA LEU A 299 39.16 14.03 -38.25
C LEU A 299 39.78 15.33 -38.80
N GLY A 300 40.60 15.26 -39.86
CA GLY A 300 41.33 16.42 -40.37
C GLY A 300 42.38 16.97 -39.40
N LEU A 301 42.97 16.10 -38.56
CA LEU A 301 43.98 16.46 -37.57
C LEU A 301 45.39 16.34 -38.17
N SER A 302 46.25 17.29 -37.81
CA SER A 302 47.67 17.24 -38.16
C SER A 302 48.40 16.28 -37.22
N ILE A 303 49.18 15.36 -37.78
CA ILE A 303 50.00 14.41 -37.04
C ILE A 303 51.47 14.53 -37.44
N SER A 304 52.35 14.61 -36.45
CA SER A 304 53.80 14.56 -36.63
C SER A 304 54.40 13.45 -35.76
N ALA A 305 55.49 12.84 -36.22
CA ALA A 305 56.16 11.76 -35.51
C ALA A 305 57.65 12.05 -35.36
N ASN A 306 58.26 11.56 -34.27
CA ASN A 306 59.71 11.59 -34.10
C ASN A 306 60.33 10.19 -34.20
N LYS A 307 61.67 10.13 -34.22
CA LYS A 307 62.44 8.88 -34.32
C LYS A 307 62.24 7.90 -33.14
N ASN A 308 61.60 8.34 -32.05
CA ASN A 308 61.36 7.56 -30.83
C ASN A 308 59.91 7.08 -30.72
N TYR A 309 59.18 6.97 -31.84
CA TYR A 309 57.78 6.53 -31.86
C TYR A 309 56.84 7.41 -31.02
N LYS A 310 57.20 8.68 -30.83
CA LYS A 310 56.29 9.67 -30.25
C LYS A 310 55.56 10.39 -31.37
N PHE A 311 54.24 10.39 -31.27
CA PHE A 311 53.34 11.06 -32.19
C PHE A 311 52.70 12.26 -31.49
N TYR A 312 52.58 13.37 -32.19
CA TYR A 312 51.99 14.61 -31.72
C TYR A 312 50.86 14.99 -32.66
N ILE A 313 49.67 15.19 -32.09
CA ILE A 313 48.45 15.50 -32.81
C ILE A 313 47.98 16.90 -32.41
N THR A 314 47.61 17.70 -33.40
CA THR A 314 47.08 19.05 -33.23
C THR A 314 45.95 19.29 -34.22
N SER A 315 44.94 20.06 -33.82
CA SER A 315 43.90 20.57 -34.72
C SER A 315 44.25 21.97 -35.21
N ASN A 316 43.66 22.40 -36.33
CA ASN A 316 43.90 23.74 -36.89
C ASN A 316 43.51 24.87 -35.92
N ASN A 317 42.50 24.62 -35.06
CA ASN A 317 42.03 25.57 -34.06
C ASN A 317 42.60 25.30 -32.66
N ASN A 318 43.53 24.35 -32.50
CA ASN A 318 44.14 23.95 -31.22
C ASN A 318 43.17 23.47 -30.12
N ASP A 319 41.95 23.06 -30.50
CA ASP A 319 40.87 22.61 -29.62
C ASP A 319 40.95 21.12 -29.21
N ILE A 320 41.63 20.26 -29.98
CA ILE A 320 41.61 18.80 -29.72
C ILE A 320 42.27 18.42 -28.39
N GLY A 321 43.30 19.19 -27.98
CA GLY A 321 43.92 19.04 -26.67
C GLY A 321 42.95 19.33 -25.53
N ASP A 322 42.17 20.41 -25.65
CA ASP A 322 41.17 20.78 -24.65
C ASP A 322 40.03 19.75 -24.61
N ILE A 323 39.60 19.23 -25.76
CA ILE A 323 38.59 18.18 -25.86
C ILE A 323 39.04 16.89 -25.16
N LEU A 324 40.23 16.37 -25.49
CA LEU A 324 40.74 15.12 -24.91
C LEU A 324 41.25 15.30 -23.47
N SER A 325 41.53 16.52 -23.03
CA SER A 325 41.86 16.80 -21.63
C SER A 325 40.73 16.43 -20.66
N LYS A 326 39.49 16.36 -21.14
CA LYS A 326 38.32 15.91 -20.37
C LYS A 326 38.39 14.44 -19.95
N CYS A 327 39.26 13.64 -20.58
CA CYS A 327 39.55 12.27 -20.15
C CYS A 327 40.43 12.19 -18.90
N TYR A 328 40.76 13.32 -18.29
CA TYR A 328 41.41 13.40 -16.99
C TYR A 328 40.43 13.93 -15.95
N ASP A 329 40.50 13.38 -14.75
CA ASP A 329 39.86 13.98 -13.57
C ASP A 329 40.72 15.12 -12.98
N GLU A 330 40.27 15.69 -11.87
CA GLU A 330 40.98 16.75 -11.15
C GLU A 330 42.38 16.33 -10.64
N ASN A 331 42.60 15.03 -10.43
CA ASN A 331 43.85 14.44 -9.98
C ASN A 331 44.75 13.98 -11.15
N ARG A 332 44.31 14.20 -12.40
CA ARG A 332 44.92 13.70 -13.64
C ARG A 332 44.89 12.18 -13.79
N GLU A 333 43.99 11.50 -13.10
CA GLU A 333 43.67 10.11 -13.37
C GLU A 333 42.79 9.99 -14.62
N LYS A 334 42.99 8.91 -15.37
CA LYS A 334 42.26 8.71 -16.63
C LYS A 334 40.83 8.25 -16.36
N GLN A 335 39.88 8.85 -17.09
CA GLN A 335 38.45 8.58 -17.02
C GLN A 335 37.78 8.67 -18.38
N ILE A 336 36.59 8.08 -18.50
CA ILE A 336 35.62 8.37 -19.55
C ILE A 336 34.83 9.62 -19.12
N PRO A 337 34.75 10.68 -19.93
CA PRO A 337 33.88 11.82 -19.63
C PRO A 337 32.41 11.38 -19.53
N ASP A 338 31.71 11.79 -18.45
CA ASP A 338 30.34 11.34 -18.14
C ASP A 338 29.36 11.56 -19.31
N ASN A 339 29.46 12.71 -19.98
CA ASN A 339 28.62 13.06 -21.12
C ASN A 339 28.76 12.11 -22.32
N LEU A 340 29.81 11.29 -22.37
CA LEU A 340 29.92 10.26 -23.42
C LEU A 340 29.05 9.04 -23.11
N LEU A 341 28.83 8.71 -21.84
CA LEU A 341 28.00 7.56 -21.43
C LEU A 341 26.49 7.83 -21.59
N GLU A 342 26.10 9.07 -21.83
CA GLU A 342 24.74 9.49 -22.17
C GLU A 342 24.37 9.21 -23.64
N LEU A 343 25.36 8.91 -24.49
CA LEU A 343 25.16 8.63 -25.91
C LEU A 343 24.47 7.29 -26.15
N ASP A 344 23.82 7.16 -27.30
CA ASP A 344 23.11 5.95 -27.68
C ASP A 344 24.02 4.73 -27.90
N SER A 345 23.51 3.54 -27.59
CA SER A 345 24.24 2.28 -27.77
C SER A 345 24.73 2.05 -29.22
N THR A 346 24.01 2.58 -30.22
CA THR A 346 24.38 2.49 -31.64
C THR A 346 25.67 3.21 -31.99
N ILE A 347 26.07 4.24 -31.23
CA ILE A 347 27.30 5.01 -31.44
C ILE A 347 28.36 4.78 -30.35
N LEU A 348 27.93 4.45 -29.12
CA LEU A 348 28.84 4.15 -28.00
C LEU A 348 29.83 3.01 -28.30
N HIS A 349 29.50 2.11 -29.21
CA HIS A 349 30.39 1.01 -29.57
C HIS A 349 31.71 1.50 -30.19
N TYR A 350 31.72 2.69 -30.82
CA TYR A 350 32.93 3.31 -31.35
C TYR A 350 33.93 3.70 -30.25
N LEU A 351 33.42 4.20 -29.11
CA LEU A 351 34.24 4.48 -27.93
C LEU A 351 34.88 3.19 -27.40
N PHE A 352 34.09 2.12 -27.32
CA PHE A 352 34.57 0.81 -26.92
C PHE A 352 35.63 0.26 -27.87
N ASP A 353 35.44 0.40 -29.19
CA ASP A 353 36.42 -0.06 -30.18
C ASP A 353 37.76 0.69 -30.06
N GLY A 354 37.72 2.00 -29.73
CA GLY A 354 38.91 2.78 -29.40
C GLY A 354 39.65 2.25 -28.18
N LEU A 355 38.92 1.98 -27.09
CA LEU A 355 39.47 1.38 -25.86
C LEU A 355 40.08 -0.01 -26.12
N MET A 356 39.43 -0.82 -26.95
CA MET A 356 39.93 -2.15 -27.29
C MET A 356 41.17 -2.11 -28.18
N ASN A 357 41.30 -1.10 -29.04
CA ASN A 357 42.49 -0.94 -29.88
C ASN A 357 43.72 -0.48 -29.09
N SER A 358 43.52 0.22 -27.97
CA SER A 358 44.60 0.62 -27.05
C SER A 358 45.00 -0.54 -26.14
N ASP A 359 44.26 -0.78 -25.05
CA ASP A 359 44.63 -1.72 -23.99
C ASP A 359 43.78 -3.00 -23.95
N GLY A 360 42.92 -3.20 -24.94
CA GLY A 360 42.12 -4.41 -25.07
C GLY A 360 42.82 -5.59 -25.74
N SER A 361 42.31 -6.79 -25.41
CA SER A 361 42.65 -8.06 -26.05
C SER A 361 41.38 -8.84 -26.40
N LYS A 362 41.39 -9.58 -27.51
CA LYS A 362 40.26 -10.38 -27.98
C LYS A 362 40.73 -11.79 -28.34
N ASP A 363 40.11 -12.80 -27.74
CA ASP A 363 40.39 -14.20 -28.10
C ASP A 363 39.63 -14.55 -29.40
N HIS A 364 40.39 -14.89 -30.44
CA HIS A 364 39.86 -15.23 -31.75
C HIS A 364 39.01 -16.52 -31.77
N ARG A 365 39.16 -17.41 -30.77
CA ARG A 365 38.48 -18.71 -30.73
C ARG A 365 37.04 -18.61 -30.26
N ASN A 366 36.79 -17.83 -29.20
CA ASN A 366 35.48 -17.74 -28.55
C ASN A 366 34.86 -16.33 -28.61
N GLY A 367 35.61 -15.33 -29.05
CA GLY A 367 35.18 -13.94 -29.13
C GLY A 367 35.10 -13.23 -27.76
N SER A 368 35.67 -13.83 -26.71
CA SER A 368 35.80 -13.16 -25.40
C SER A 368 36.78 -12.00 -25.51
N MET A 369 36.49 -10.94 -24.78
CA MET A 369 37.28 -9.72 -24.78
C MET A 369 37.74 -9.42 -23.36
N VAL A 370 38.94 -8.88 -23.23
CA VAL A 370 39.52 -8.47 -21.95
C VAL A 370 40.02 -7.05 -22.10
N TYR A 371 39.76 -6.24 -21.08
CA TYR A 371 40.30 -4.90 -20.94
C TYR A 371 41.04 -4.80 -19.61
N ASP A 372 42.31 -4.40 -19.65
CA ASP A 372 43.18 -4.29 -18.48
C ASP A 372 43.45 -2.81 -18.20
N THR A 373 43.31 -2.37 -16.94
CA THR A 373 43.65 -1.01 -16.52
C THR A 373 44.13 -0.99 -15.07
N SER A 374 44.96 -0.01 -14.70
CA SER A 374 45.36 0.20 -13.30
C SER A 374 44.39 1.10 -12.52
N SER A 375 43.52 1.84 -13.22
CA SER A 375 42.54 2.74 -12.61
C SER A 375 41.24 2.00 -12.30
N LYS A 376 40.84 1.98 -11.03
CA LYS A 376 39.54 1.43 -10.59
C LYS A 376 38.37 2.21 -11.18
N THR A 377 38.45 3.54 -11.16
CA THR A 377 37.42 4.43 -11.75
C THR A 377 37.19 4.08 -13.22
N LEU A 378 38.28 3.98 -13.99
CA LEU A 378 38.17 3.63 -15.40
C LEU A 378 37.64 2.21 -15.59
N ALA A 379 38.07 1.24 -14.78
CA ALA A 379 37.55 -0.13 -14.85
C ALA A 379 36.03 -0.18 -14.62
N ASP A 380 35.51 0.64 -13.70
CA ASP A 380 34.09 0.75 -13.39
C ASP A 380 33.31 1.44 -14.51
N GLN A 381 33.86 2.51 -15.09
CA GLN A 381 33.26 3.20 -16.24
C GLN A 381 33.23 2.31 -17.49
N VAL A 382 34.27 1.51 -17.73
CA VAL A 382 34.26 0.54 -18.84
C VAL A 382 33.25 -0.59 -18.57
N GLN A 383 33.12 -1.06 -17.33
CA GLN A 383 32.07 -2.02 -16.97
C GLN A 383 30.67 -1.44 -17.21
N HIS A 384 30.45 -0.18 -16.86
CA HIS A 384 29.21 0.56 -17.12
C HIS A 384 28.92 0.69 -18.62
N LEU A 385 29.89 1.15 -19.42
CA LEU A 385 29.81 1.22 -20.89
C LEU A 385 29.41 -0.12 -21.50
N VAL A 386 30.02 -1.22 -21.06
CA VAL A 386 29.73 -2.57 -21.56
C VAL A 386 28.28 -2.99 -21.29
N LEU A 387 27.68 -2.55 -20.17
CA LEU A 387 26.26 -2.80 -19.88
C LEU A 387 25.33 -2.00 -20.79
N LEU A 388 25.66 -0.73 -21.05
CA LEU A 388 24.91 0.12 -21.99
C LEU A 388 24.95 -0.43 -23.42
N LEU A 389 26.04 -1.07 -23.82
CA LEU A 389 26.16 -1.80 -25.09
C LEU A 389 25.37 -3.13 -25.11
N GLY A 390 24.67 -3.47 -24.04
CA GLY A 390 23.87 -4.67 -23.91
C GLY A 390 24.68 -5.94 -23.70
N TRP A 391 25.96 -5.85 -23.31
CA TRP A 391 26.82 -7.02 -23.08
C TRP A 391 26.89 -7.36 -21.60
N SER A 392 27.52 -8.48 -21.25
CA SER A 392 27.79 -8.84 -19.86
C SER A 392 29.29 -8.79 -19.57
N SER A 393 29.62 -8.49 -18.33
CA SER A 393 30.99 -8.46 -17.85
C SER A 393 31.12 -8.84 -16.38
N TYR A 394 32.34 -9.19 -15.99
CA TYR A 394 32.71 -9.20 -14.59
C TYR A 394 34.11 -8.62 -14.42
N LEU A 395 34.29 -7.94 -13.30
CA LEU A 395 35.51 -7.23 -12.96
C LEU A 395 36.28 -8.02 -11.90
N SER A 396 37.57 -8.24 -12.14
CA SER A 396 38.48 -8.93 -11.22
C SER A 396 39.67 -8.04 -10.88
N TYR A 397 40.12 -8.08 -9.63
CA TYR A 397 41.38 -7.48 -9.22
C TYR A 397 42.51 -8.49 -9.38
N GLU A 398 43.47 -8.18 -10.23
CA GLU A 398 44.60 -9.05 -10.55
C GLU A 398 45.86 -8.55 -9.83
N ARG A 399 46.45 -9.42 -9.01
CA ARG A 399 47.80 -9.25 -8.45
C ARG A 399 48.75 -10.16 -9.23
N PRO A 400 49.47 -9.66 -10.25
CA PRO A 400 50.36 -10.49 -11.02
C PRO A 400 51.45 -11.08 -10.11
N ALA A 401 51.43 -12.39 -9.95
CA ALA A 401 52.44 -13.09 -9.15
C ALA A 401 53.83 -12.91 -9.76
N GLN A 402 54.75 -12.28 -9.02
CA GLN A 402 56.20 -12.30 -9.22
C GLN A 402 56.74 -11.81 -10.58
N SER A 403 56.30 -10.64 -11.06
CA SER A 403 57.01 -9.92 -12.14
C SER A 403 57.24 -8.47 -11.76
N GLU A 404 58.51 -8.04 -11.70
CA GLU A 404 58.91 -6.65 -11.41
C GLU A 404 58.33 -5.62 -12.41
N ASN A 405 57.79 -6.08 -13.55
CA ASN A 405 57.28 -5.24 -14.64
C ASN A 405 55.74 -5.17 -14.72
N HIS A 406 54.99 -5.93 -13.92
CA HIS A 406 53.53 -5.90 -13.93
C HIS A 406 53.00 -5.29 -12.63
N LYS A 407 52.31 -4.16 -12.75
CA LYS A 407 51.64 -3.49 -11.63
C LYS A 407 50.31 -4.19 -11.34
N ASP A 408 49.88 -4.11 -10.07
CA ASP A 408 48.52 -4.46 -9.68
C ASP A 408 47.50 -3.69 -10.53
N GLY A 409 46.41 -4.35 -10.90
CA GLY A 409 45.43 -3.76 -11.79
C GLY A 409 44.11 -4.49 -11.81
N TRP A 410 43.20 -3.95 -12.61
CA TRP A 410 41.85 -4.41 -12.79
C TRP A 410 41.72 -5.03 -14.17
N ARG A 411 41.14 -6.23 -14.21
CA ARG A 411 40.84 -6.96 -15.43
C ARG A 411 39.34 -7.08 -15.59
N LEU A 412 38.82 -6.52 -16.68
CA LEU A 412 37.42 -6.64 -17.05
C LEU A 412 37.27 -7.72 -18.12
N PHE A 413 36.49 -8.76 -17.82
CA PHE A 413 36.16 -9.81 -18.77
C PHE A 413 34.81 -9.52 -19.42
N ILE A 414 34.75 -9.51 -20.74
CA ILE A 414 33.60 -9.04 -21.52
C ILE A 414 33.13 -10.12 -22.50
N THR A 415 31.81 -10.25 -22.65
CA THR A 415 31.17 -11.19 -23.58
C THR A 415 29.86 -10.66 -24.14
N LYS A 416 29.65 -10.87 -25.44
CA LYS A 416 28.38 -10.57 -26.12
C LYS A 416 27.35 -11.72 -26.07
N LYS A 417 27.78 -12.95 -25.74
CA LYS A 417 26.95 -14.18 -25.87
C LYS A 417 26.34 -14.66 -24.55
N LEU A 418 27.13 -14.66 -23.48
CA LEU A 418 26.73 -15.21 -22.18
C LEU A 418 26.06 -14.14 -21.30
N LEU A 419 24.83 -13.78 -21.67
CA LEU A 419 24.04 -12.70 -21.06
C LEU A 419 23.19 -13.15 -19.85
N GLU A 420 23.30 -14.42 -19.46
CA GLU A 420 22.53 -15.05 -18.40
C GLU A 420 23.45 -15.97 -17.58
N SER A 421 23.24 -16.05 -16.27
CA SER A 421 23.87 -17.07 -15.40
C SER A 421 22.81 -18.04 -14.87
N MET A 422 23.20 -19.29 -14.66
CA MET A 422 22.35 -20.25 -13.96
C MET A 422 22.60 -20.19 -12.46
N VAL A 423 21.52 -20.31 -11.69
CA VAL A 423 21.53 -20.57 -10.25
C VAL A 423 20.83 -21.89 -9.97
N ASN A 424 21.22 -22.55 -8.88
CA ASN A 424 20.85 -23.91 -8.47
C ASN A 424 21.02 -24.93 -9.60
N LYS A 425 22.22 -24.97 -10.20
CA LYS A 425 22.52 -25.79 -11.37
C LYS A 425 22.46 -27.29 -11.06
N VAL A 426 22.84 -27.71 -9.85
CA VAL A 426 22.82 -29.10 -9.38
C VAL A 426 22.05 -29.17 -8.06
N GLN A 427 21.34 -30.28 -7.81
CA GLN A 427 20.51 -30.51 -6.61
C GLN A 427 21.29 -30.45 -5.27
N TYR A 428 22.63 -30.44 -5.31
CA TYR A 428 23.53 -30.36 -4.16
C TYR A 428 24.64 -29.32 -4.39
N ASP A 429 24.28 -28.12 -4.86
CA ASP A 429 25.24 -27.06 -5.12
C ASP A 429 25.60 -26.31 -3.83
N ILE A 430 26.78 -26.61 -3.28
CA ILE A 430 27.37 -25.92 -2.11
C ILE A 430 27.65 -24.42 -2.33
N PHE A 431 27.49 -23.93 -3.56
CA PHE A 431 27.75 -22.55 -3.96
C PHE A 431 26.50 -21.65 -3.94
N ASP A 432 25.32 -22.26 -3.81
CA ASP A 432 24.02 -21.58 -3.80
C ASP A 432 23.23 -22.04 -2.57
N ASP A 433 23.53 -21.43 -1.42
CA ASP A 433 22.98 -21.87 -0.13
C ASP A 433 22.58 -20.71 0.79
N TRP A 434 21.88 -21.05 1.86
CA TRP A 434 21.59 -20.13 2.94
C TRP A 434 22.83 -19.93 3.81
N GLU A 435 23.23 -18.68 3.98
CA GLU A 435 24.30 -18.27 4.89
C GLU A 435 23.74 -17.36 5.97
N ASP A 436 24.12 -17.60 7.23
CA ASP A 436 23.76 -16.71 8.32
C ASP A 436 24.47 -15.36 8.17
N TYR A 437 23.69 -14.28 8.22
CA TYR A 437 24.19 -12.92 8.13
C TYR A 437 23.81 -12.13 9.38
N SER A 438 24.70 -11.26 9.83
CA SER A 438 24.42 -10.25 10.85
C SER A 438 25.13 -8.96 10.46
N GLY A 439 24.35 -7.93 10.14
CA GLY A 439 24.87 -6.66 9.62
C GLY A 439 23.74 -5.77 9.10
N LEU A 440 24.09 -4.68 8.42
CA LEU A 440 23.10 -3.83 7.75
C LEU A 440 22.70 -4.43 6.41
N VAL A 441 21.43 -4.28 6.05
CA VAL A 441 20.90 -4.59 4.72
C VAL A 441 20.35 -3.33 4.07
N TYR A 442 20.43 -3.31 2.75
CA TYR A 442 20.14 -2.13 1.95
C TYR A 442 19.18 -2.43 0.79
N CYS A 443 18.36 -1.45 0.42
CA CYS A 443 17.61 -1.49 -0.83
C CYS A 443 17.09 -0.10 -1.23
N ALA A 444 16.43 -0.01 -2.37
CA ALA A 444 15.73 1.19 -2.81
C ALA A 444 14.37 0.85 -3.41
N GLU A 445 13.33 1.61 -3.08
CA GLU A 445 12.07 1.57 -3.81
C GLU A 445 12.15 2.51 -5.02
N LEU A 446 11.74 2.04 -6.19
CA LEU A 446 11.75 2.79 -7.44
C LEU A 446 10.33 3.05 -7.93
N PRO A 447 10.10 4.15 -8.66
CA PRO A 447 8.77 4.56 -9.08
C PRO A 447 8.11 3.63 -10.10
N LYS A 448 8.88 2.79 -10.79
CA LYS A 448 8.38 1.81 -11.77
C LYS A 448 9.40 0.69 -11.98
N TYR A 449 8.97 -0.35 -12.68
CA TYR A 449 9.68 -1.59 -13.04
C TYR A 449 10.11 -2.50 -11.89
N HIS A 450 10.42 -1.93 -10.73
CA HIS A 450 10.79 -2.69 -9.54
C HIS A 450 12.02 -3.59 -9.73
N THR A 451 12.92 -3.16 -10.63
CA THR A 451 14.18 -3.82 -10.97
C THR A 451 15.34 -2.86 -10.74
N LEU A 452 16.50 -3.41 -10.38
CA LEU A 452 17.75 -2.70 -10.16
C LEU A 452 18.87 -3.44 -10.88
N ILE A 453 19.81 -2.68 -11.46
CA ILE A 453 21.10 -3.23 -11.90
C ILE A 453 22.06 -3.13 -10.72
N VAL A 454 22.50 -4.28 -10.23
CA VAL A 454 23.39 -4.39 -9.07
C VAL A 454 24.64 -5.16 -9.42
N ARG A 455 25.71 -4.95 -8.65
CA ARG A 455 26.91 -5.79 -8.72
C ARG A 455 27.39 -6.16 -7.33
N ARG A 456 28.04 -7.32 -7.23
CA ARG A 456 28.72 -7.76 -6.02
C ARG A 456 30.02 -8.44 -6.41
N ASN A 457 31.12 -8.10 -5.75
CA ASN A 457 32.47 -8.59 -6.09
C ASN A 457 32.78 -8.46 -7.60
N GLY A 458 32.38 -7.34 -8.21
CA GLY A 458 32.59 -7.05 -9.63
C GLY A 458 31.68 -7.80 -10.62
N ARG A 459 30.74 -8.65 -10.15
CA ARG A 459 29.82 -9.42 -10.99
C ARG A 459 28.44 -8.75 -11.05
N VAL A 460 28.02 -8.38 -12.25
CA VAL A 460 26.76 -7.64 -12.48
C VAL A 460 25.59 -8.60 -12.68
N HIS A 461 24.44 -8.27 -12.10
CA HIS A 461 23.17 -8.94 -12.38
C HIS A 461 21.99 -7.99 -12.20
N ILE A 462 20.85 -8.37 -12.79
CA ILE A 462 19.59 -7.65 -12.61
C ILE A 462 18.81 -8.34 -11.51
N SER A 463 18.31 -7.55 -10.56
CA SER A 463 17.54 -8.05 -9.44
C SER A 463 16.33 -7.16 -9.19
N GLY A 464 15.42 -7.62 -8.34
CA GLY A 464 14.24 -6.87 -7.94
C GLY A 464 14.54 -5.85 -6.85
N ASN A 465 13.60 -4.96 -6.59
CA ASN A 465 13.68 -4.01 -5.48
C ASN A 465 12.70 -4.38 -4.36
N SER A 466 12.82 -3.73 -3.19
CA SER A 466 11.92 -4.00 -2.06
C SER A 466 10.46 -3.78 -2.43
N VAL A 467 9.61 -4.66 -1.93
CA VAL A 467 8.24 -4.79 -2.42
C VAL A 467 7.31 -3.76 -1.77
N ALA A 468 6.60 -3.02 -2.61
CA ALA A 468 5.44 -2.17 -2.31
C ALA A 468 4.29 -2.81 -1.49
N GLU A 469 4.40 -4.08 -1.09
CA GLU A 469 3.41 -4.77 -0.25
C GLU A 469 3.36 -4.21 1.18
N HIS A 470 4.44 -3.56 1.64
CA HIS A 470 4.56 -3.01 3.00
C HIS A 470 4.24 -1.52 3.10
N ALA A 471 4.03 -0.83 1.97
CA ALA A 471 3.68 0.58 1.97
C ALA A 471 2.18 0.74 2.25
N VAL A 472 1.85 1.23 3.44
CA VAL A 472 0.48 1.34 3.96
C VAL A 472 0.05 2.81 3.97
N ALA A 473 -1.22 3.05 3.67
CA ALA A 473 -1.86 4.34 3.93
C ALA A 473 -3.05 4.16 4.88
N HIS A 474 -3.08 5.02 5.89
CA HIS A 474 -4.22 5.21 6.78
C HIS A 474 -5.00 6.44 6.33
N VAL A 475 -6.32 6.30 6.25
CA VAL A 475 -7.20 7.32 5.68
C VAL A 475 -8.39 7.54 6.61
N GLY A 476 -8.67 8.80 6.91
CA GLY A 476 -9.92 9.24 7.52
C GLY A 476 -10.90 9.69 6.44
N ILE A 477 -12.14 9.22 6.54
CA ILE A 477 -13.22 9.48 5.59
C ILE A 477 -14.43 9.93 6.40
N GLU A 478 -14.86 11.17 6.21
CA GLU A 478 -15.97 11.78 6.94
C GLU A 478 -17.08 12.17 5.96
N LYS A 479 -18.31 12.30 6.45
CA LYS A 479 -19.47 12.80 5.67
C LYS A 479 -19.63 12.13 4.30
N VAL A 480 -19.58 10.81 4.29
CA VAL A 480 -19.91 9.98 3.14
C VAL A 480 -21.24 9.28 3.40
N SER A 481 -22.14 9.19 2.41
CA SER A 481 -23.40 8.47 2.61
C SER A 481 -23.15 6.99 2.94
N ARG A 482 -24.12 6.33 3.56
CA ARG A 482 -24.06 4.87 3.75
C ARG A 482 -23.98 4.14 2.41
N LEU A 483 -24.68 4.64 1.40
CA LEU A 483 -24.59 4.05 0.06
C LEU A 483 -23.13 4.03 -0.45
N ALA A 484 -22.45 5.17 -0.39
CA ALA A 484 -21.07 5.27 -0.84
C ALA A 484 -20.07 4.54 0.09
N SER A 485 -20.37 4.43 1.39
CA SER A 485 -19.54 3.63 2.31
C SER A 485 -19.59 2.14 1.98
N ALA A 486 -20.76 1.58 1.64
CA ALA A 486 -20.87 0.20 1.20
C ALA A 486 -20.06 -0.07 -0.08
N ASP A 487 -20.16 0.81 -1.08
CA ASP A 487 -19.38 0.70 -2.32
C ASP A 487 -17.87 0.70 -2.03
N LEU A 488 -17.41 1.55 -1.10
CA LEU A 488 -16.01 1.60 -0.68
C LEU A 488 -15.56 0.31 0.01
N GLU A 489 -16.33 -0.18 0.98
CA GLU A 489 -16.03 -1.41 1.72
C GLU A 489 -15.96 -2.64 0.79
N LEU A 490 -16.77 -2.66 -0.27
CA LEU A 490 -16.85 -3.75 -1.25
C LEU A 490 -15.81 -3.65 -2.37
N SER A 491 -15.17 -2.49 -2.54
CA SER A 491 -14.23 -2.29 -3.65
C SER A 491 -12.93 -3.09 -3.51
N ASN A 492 -12.56 -3.50 -2.28
CA ASN A 492 -11.44 -4.39 -2.04
C ASN A 492 -11.54 -5.12 -0.68
N THR A 493 -11.26 -6.42 -0.66
CA THR A 493 -11.34 -7.26 0.54
C THR A 493 -10.18 -7.07 1.52
N PHE A 494 -9.09 -6.41 1.11
CA PHE A 494 -7.91 -6.16 1.96
C PHE A 494 -7.98 -4.85 2.75
N TYR A 495 -9.13 -4.18 2.74
CA TYR A 495 -9.34 -2.98 3.53
C TYR A 495 -9.60 -3.31 5.00
N SER A 496 -8.75 -2.78 5.88
CA SER A 496 -9.02 -2.77 7.32
C SER A 496 -9.87 -1.56 7.66
N ILE A 497 -11.14 -1.79 7.97
CA ILE A 497 -12.15 -0.74 8.12
C ILE A 497 -12.61 -0.63 9.57
N THR A 498 -12.82 0.61 10.01
CA THR A 498 -13.53 0.96 11.24
C THR A 498 -14.57 2.03 10.93
N GLU A 499 -15.84 1.64 10.91
CA GLU A 499 -16.97 2.53 10.56
C GLU A 499 -17.68 3.07 11.81
N TYR A 500 -18.12 4.32 11.76
CA TYR A 500 -19.13 4.88 12.64
C TYR A 500 -20.43 4.06 12.56
N SER A 501 -20.89 3.59 13.72
CA SER A 501 -22.07 2.74 13.78
C SER A 501 -23.32 3.52 14.16
N GLN A 502 -24.28 3.59 13.21
CA GLN A 502 -25.65 4.05 13.47
C GLN A 502 -26.42 3.15 14.47
N ARG A 503 -25.80 2.08 15.00
CA ARG A 503 -26.32 1.32 16.14
C ARG A 503 -26.14 2.05 17.47
N TYR A 504 -25.02 2.76 17.62
CA TYR A 504 -24.62 3.35 18.91
C TYR A 504 -24.74 4.86 18.93
N GLN A 505 -24.86 5.47 17.74
CA GLN A 505 -24.65 6.90 17.58
C GLN A 505 -25.74 7.54 16.72
N LYS A 506 -26.47 8.50 17.31
CA LYS A 506 -27.62 9.16 16.68
C LYS A 506 -27.16 10.18 15.62
N PRO A 507 -27.56 10.01 14.34
CA PRO A 507 -27.33 11.02 13.30
C PRO A 507 -28.00 12.35 13.65
N LYS A 508 -27.44 13.45 13.14
CA LYS A 508 -28.00 14.79 13.33
C LYS A 508 -28.99 15.11 12.20
N ARG A 509 -30.05 15.87 12.52
CA ARG A 509 -30.96 16.38 11.50
C ARG A 509 -30.20 17.33 10.57
N GLY A 510 -30.41 17.18 9.27
CA GLY A 510 -29.72 17.91 8.21
C GLY A 510 -28.38 17.30 7.79
N ASP A 511 -27.97 16.16 8.36
CA ASP A 511 -26.67 15.53 8.12
C ASP A 511 -26.82 14.32 7.17
N TRP A 512 -27.09 14.61 5.90
CA TRP A 512 -27.26 13.60 4.85
C TRP A 512 -26.76 14.10 3.49
N HIS A 513 -26.44 13.17 2.62
CA HIS A 513 -26.08 13.42 1.23
C HIS A 513 -27.33 13.76 0.42
N ASN A 514 -27.31 14.88 -0.30
CA ASN A 514 -28.31 15.20 -1.31
C ASN A 514 -27.66 15.09 -2.69
N PRO A 515 -28.04 14.10 -3.51
CA PRO A 515 -27.39 13.86 -4.79
C PRO A 515 -27.81 14.85 -5.88
N PHE A 516 -28.82 15.69 -5.62
CA PHE A 516 -29.33 16.65 -6.60
C PHE A 516 -28.58 17.98 -6.55
N LYS A 517 -28.61 18.70 -7.68
CA LYS A 517 -28.04 20.04 -7.77
C LYS A 517 -28.69 20.98 -6.76
N LYS A 518 -27.86 21.64 -5.94
CA LYS A 518 -28.30 22.59 -4.91
C LYS A 518 -29.34 23.58 -5.45
N ASN A 519 -30.42 23.77 -4.70
CA ASN A 519 -31.58 24.63 -5.00
C ASN A 519 -32.48 24.20 -6.16
N SER A 520 -32.28 23.02 -6.79
CA SER A 520 -33.25 22.49 -7.75
C SER A 520 -34.57 22.11 -7.06
N LYS A 521 -35.61 21.82 -7.86
CA LYS A 521 -36.89 21.34 -7.34
C LYS A 521 -36.70 19.98 -6.66
N GLU A 522 -35.98 19.08 -7.32
CA GLU A 522 -35.68 17.72 -6.87
C GLU A 522 -34.85 17.74 -5.57
N HIS A 523 -33.89 18.68 -5.45
CA HIS A 523 -33.15 18.86 -4.20
C HIS A 523 -34.09 19.18 -3.04
N LYS A 524 -35.07 20.07 -3.22
CA LYS A 524 -36.03 20.43 -2.15
C LYS A 524 -37.00 19.28 -1.85
N GLU A 525 -37.46 18.57 -2.88
CA GLU A 525 -38.29 17.37 -2.73
C GLU A 525 -37.55 16.28 -1.93
N PHE A 526 -36.28 16.05 -2.25
CA PHE A 526 -35.43 15.10 -1.53
C PHE A 526 -35.20 15.51 -0.07
N GLU A 527 -34.88 16.79 0.18
CA GLU A 527 -34.75 17.32 1.55
C GLU A 527 -36.03 17.12 2.37
N GLN A 528 -37.20 17.29 1.75
CA GLN A 528 -38.46 17.03 2.41
C GLN A 528 -38.58 15.56 2.81
N SER A 529 -38.30 14.62 1.89
CA SER A 529 -38.30 13.19 2.21
C SER A 529 -37.31 12.84 3.33
N MET A 530 -36.11 13.43 3.33
CA MET A 530 -35.13 13.22 4.41
C MET A 530 -35.64 13.69 5.76
N ASN A 531 -36.30 14.85 5.81
CA ASN A 531 -36.90 15.36 7.04
C ASN A 531 -38.05 14.46 7.51
N GLU A 532 -38.88 13.95 6.60
CA GLU A 532 -39.96 13.02 6.95
C GLU A 532 -39.42 11.70 7.51
N CYS A 533 -38.36 11.14 6.91
CA CYS A 533 -37.65 9.99 7.47
C CYS A 533 -37.14 10.27 8.89
N PHE A 534 -36.56 11.46 9.11
CA PHE A 534 -36.03 11.85 10.41
C PHE A 534 -37.14 12.09 11.46
N ASP A 535 -38.29 12.63 11.05
CA ASP A 535 -39.46 12.81 11.92
C ASP A 535 -39.99 11.46 12.42
N VAL A 536 -40.13 10.49 11.51
CA VAL A 536 -40.55 9.13 11.87
C VAL A 536 -39.50 8.46 12.75
N PHE A 537 -38.21 8.63 12.45
CA PHE A 537 -37.12 8.13 13.27
C PHE A 537 -37.18 8.67 14.71
N GLU A 538 -37.31 9.98 14.92
CA GLU A 538 -37.40 10.56 16.26
C GLU A 538 -38.66 10.12 17.00
N LYS A 539 -39.79 10.06 16.29
CA LYS A 539 -41.05 9.55 16.87
C LYS A 539 -40.94 8.09 17.30
N LEU A 540 -40.30 7.23 16.49
CA LEU A 540 -40.07 5.83 16.84
C LEU A 540 -39.17 5.70 18.06
N ILE A 541 -38.11 6.51 18.18
CA ILE A 541 -37.27 6.53 19.39
C ILE A 541 -38.13 6.82 20.61
N ASP A 542 -38.94 7.88 20.57
CA ASP A 542 -39.70 8.34 21.73
C ASP A 542 -40.81 7.35 22.12
N GLU A 543 -41.59 6.85 21.16
CA GLU A 543 -42.72 5.97 21.43
C GLU A 543 -42.27 4.55 21.83
N VAL A 544 -41.26 3.98 21.16
CA VAL A 544 -40.71 2.67 21.56
C VAL A 544 -40.03 2.79 22.93
N TYR A 545 -39.34 3.89 23.22
CA TYR A 545 -38.76 4.10 24.55
C TYR A 545 -39.82 4.21 25.64
N LYS A 546 -40.96 4.86 25.38
CA LYS A 546 -42.08 4.91 26.34
C LYS A 546 -42.65 3.52 26.63
N ASP A 547 -42.85 2.72 25.60
CA ASP A 547 -43.37 1.35 25.71
C ASP A 547 -42.41 0.46 26.53
N LEU A 548 -41.13 0.41 26.13
CA LEU A 548 -40.08 -0.32 26.86
C LEU A 548 -39.93 0.13 28.31
N LYS A 549 -40.08 1.44 28.56
CA LYS A 549 -40.01 2.00 29.92
C LYS A 549 -41.20 1.58 30.75
N SER A 550 -42.40 1.50 30.16
CA SER A 550 -43.59 0.98 30.83
C SER A 550 -43.40 -0.49 31.22
N GLU A 551 -42.94 -1.32 30.28
CA GLU A 551 -42.64 -2.74 30.53
C GLU A 551 -41.59 -2.90 31.65
N TYR A 552 -40.51 -2.12 31.61
CA TYR A 552 -39.49 -2.14 32.65
C TYR A 552 -40.03 -1.71 34.01
N HIS A 553 -40.95 -0.74 34.09
CA HIS A 553 -41.58 -0.33 35.35
C HIS A 553 -42.47 -1.43 35.95
N ASP A 554 -43.03 -2.30 35.11
CA ASP A 554 -43.79 -3.47 35.54
C ASP A 554 -42.92 -4.67 35.93
N SER A 555 -41.64 -4.66 35.56
CA SER A 555 -40.67 -5.72 35.86
C SER A 555 -40.43 -5.92 37.37
N ILE A 556 -40.08 -7.16 37.73
CA ILE A 556 -39.72 -7.53 39.11
C ILE A 556 -38.45 -6.78 39.54
N GLU A 557 -37.49 -6.64 38.64
CA GLU A 557 -36.20 -5.98 38.88
C GLU A 557 -36.38 -4.52 39.29
N PHE A 558 -37.19 -3.76 38.55
CA PHE A 558 -37.49 -2.37 38.89
C PHE A 558 -38.22 -2.24 40.24
N LYS A 559 -39.21 -3.11 40.50
CA LYS A 559 -39.94 -3.13 41.78
C LYS A 559 -39.00 -3.42 42.96
N GLN A 560 -38.02 -4.30 42.78
CA GLN A 560 -36.98 -4.59 43.78
C GLN A 560 -36.04 -3.39 43.99
N LEU A 561 -35.57 -2.75 42.92
CA LEU A 561 -34.73 -1.55 43.01
C LEU A 561 -35.47 -0.40 43.71
N LYS A 562 -36.75 -0.17 43.40
CA LYS A 562 -37.59 0.83 44.08
C LYS A 562 -37.81 0.50 45.55
N LYS A 563 -37.95 -0.77 45.92
CA LYS A 563 -38.02 -1.20 47.32
C LYS A 563 -36.70 -0.93 48.05
N LYS A 564 -35.56 -1.31 47.47
CA LYS A 564 -34.22 -1.02 48.01
C LYS A 564 -33.98 0.49 48.15
N GLN A 565 -34.46 1.30 47.22
CA GLN A 565 -34.36 2.76 47.28
C GLN A 565 -35.12 3.32 48.49
N LYS A 566 -36.33 2.82 48.77
CA LYS A 566 -37.11 3.20 49.95
C LYS A 566 -36.50 2.71 51.27
N GLU A 567 -35.93 1.50 51.29
CA GLU A 567 -35.29 0.94 52.48
C GLU A 567 -33.99 1.67 52.87
N ASN A 568 -33.29 2.26 51.88
CA ASN A 568 -32.01 2.95 52.06
C ASN A 568 -32.12 4.49 52.02
N ASP A 569 -33.31 5.05 52.25
CA ASP A 569 -33.60 6.50 52.11
C ASP A 569 -32.70 7.42 52.98
N LYS A 570 -32.02 6.87 54.00
CA LYS A 570 -31.06 7.59 54.85
C LYS A 570 -29.58 7.33 54.51
N ASN A 571 -29.28 6.43 53.57
CA ASN A 571 -27.92 6.04 53.20
C ASN A 571 -27.56 6.60 51.81
N VAL A 572 -26.91 7.77 51.80
CA VAL A 572 -26.53 8.51 50.59
C VAL A 572 -25.68 7.68 49.62
N LYS A 573 -24.77 6.83 50.13
CA LYS A 573 -23.90 6.01 49.27
C LYS A 573 -24.69 4.93 48.51
N GLU A 574 -25.61 4.26 49.19
CA GLU A 574 -26.46 3.22 48.58
C GLU A 574 -27.48 3.83 47.63
N LEU A 575 -28.10 4.97 47.98
CA LEU A 575 -28.99 5.71 47.07
C LEU A 575 -28.29 6.10 45.77
N THR A 576 -27.07 6.65 45.85
CA THR A 576 -26.29 7.04 44.68
C THR A 576 -25.99 5.84 43.76
N LYS A 577 -25.77 4.65 44.34
CA LYS A 577 -25.53 3.42 43.59
C LYS A 577 -26.79 2.96 42.86
N ILE A 578 -27.93 2.96 43.55
CA ILE A 578 -29.24 2.58 42.98
C ILE A 578 -29.65 3.56 41.87
N ASP A 579 -29.42 4.86 42.04
CA ASP A 579 -29.73 5.87 41.02
C ASP A 579 -28.86 5.71 39.77
N LYS A 580 -27.58 5.33 39.93
CA LYS A 580 -26.70 4.99 38.80
C LYS A 580 -27.17 3.75 38.06
N GLU A 581 -27.62 2.72 38.77
CA GLU A 581 -28.16 1.49 38.19
C GLU A 581 -29.45 1.78 37.39
N LEU A 582 -30.41 2.50 37.99
CA LEU A 582 -31.62 2.98 37.29
C LEU A 582 -31.29 3.83 36.06
N SER A 583 -30.33 4.75 36.17
CA SER A 583 -29.90 5.56 35.03
C SER A 583 -29.24 4.71 33.94
N SER A 584 -28.51 3.67 34.29
CA SER A 584 -27.90 2.73 33.33
C SER A 584 -29.00 1.97 32.57
N ASP A 585 -30.00 1.47 33.27
CA ASP A 585 -31.13 0.74 32.68
C ASP A 585 -31.92 1.63 31.72
N TYR A 586 -32.27 2.86 32.13
CA TYR A 586 -32.94 3.81 31.22
C TYR A 586 -32.13 4.12 29.97
N ASN A 587 -30.79 4.21 30.09
CA ASN A 587 -29.92 4.41 28.93
C ASN A 587 -29.88 3.17 28.02
N ALA A 588 -29.92 1.96 28.59
CA ALA A 588 -30.01 0.72 27.81
C ALA A 588 -31.33 0.65 27.02
N LEU A 589 -32.47 0.96 27.65
CA LEU A 589 -33.77 1.01 26.97
C LEU A 589 -33.78 2.03 25.82
N LYS A 590 -33.18 3.21 26.03
CA LYS A 590 -33.06 4.24 24.99
C LYS A 590 -32.21 3.78 23.81
N LYS A 591 -31.13 3.03 24.06
CA LYS A 591 -30.30 2.42 23.01
C LYS A 591 -31.08 1.38 22.20
N LEU A 592 -31.93 0.58 22.84
CA LEU A 592 -32.79 -0.40 22.15
C LEU A 592 -33.83 0.29 21.26
N ALA A 593 -34.51 1.32 21.78
CA ALA A 593 -35.46 2.11 20.98
C ALA A 593 -34.78 2.77 19.77
N PHE A 594 -33.57 3.29 19.98
CA PHE A 594 -32.74 3.86 18.94
C PHE A 594 -32.30 2.85 17.87
N GLU A 595 -31.85 1.66 18.28
CA GLU A 595 -31.42 0.59 17.39
C GLU A 595 -32.52 0.15 16.41
N ASP A 596 -33.77 0.10 16.87
CA ASP A 596 -34.91 -0.25 16.02
C ASP A 596 -35.41 0.94 15.20
N ALA A 597 -35.42 2.15 15.76
CA ALA A 597 -35.87 3.34 15.04
C ALA A 597 -35.01 3.64 13.79
N ARG A 598 -33.71 3.30 13.80
CA ARG A 598 -32.79 3.56 12.66
C ARG A 598 -33.22 2.91 11.34
N TYR A 599 -34.14 1.95 11.37
CA TYR A 599 -34.73 1.33 10.19
C TYR A 599 -35.54 2.32 9.34
N ALA A 600 -35.99 3.43 9.93
CA ALA A 600 -36.60 4.55 9.21
C ALA A 600 -35.59 5.49 8.52
N LEU A 601 -34.28 5.31 8.75
CA LEU A 601 -33.26 6.15 8.15
C LEU A 601 -32.88 5.66 6.74
N PRO A 602 -32.68 6.58 5.78
CA PRO A 602 -32.30 6.25 4.41
C PRO A 602 -30.78 6.06 4.25
N LEU A 603 -30.37 5.45 3.13
CA LEU A 603 -28.96 5.27 2.75
C LEU A 603 -28.22 6.60 2.50
N ALA A 604 -28.94 7.70 2.31
CA ALA A 604 -28.41 9.05 2.23
C ALA A 604 -27.71 9.55 3.51
N MET A 605 -28.02 8.96 4.67
CA MET A 605 -27.45 9.43 5.94
C MET A 605 -25.93 9.35 5.91
N TYR A 606 -25.27 10.40 6.39
CA TYR A 606 -23.82 10.39 6.48
C TYR A 606 -23.31 9.38 7.52
N THR A 607 -22.13 8.85 7.24
CA THR A 607 -21.28 8.05 8.11
C THR A 607 -19.82 8.51 7.96
N GLN A 608 -18.93 7.88 8.73
CA GLN A 608 -17.49 8.13 8.69
C GLN A 608 -16.72 6.84 8.93
N LEU A 609 -15.55 6.72 8.31
CA LEU A 609 -14.71 5.53 8.34
C LEU A 609 -13.24 5.91 8.63
N GLY A 610 -12.59 5.08 9.44
CA GLY A 610 -11.14 4.95 9.45
C GLY A 610 -10.75 3.72 8.64
N MET A 611 -9.85 3.87 7.68
CA MET A 611 -9.43 2.78 6.81
C MET A 611 -7.92 2.68 6.71
N THR A 612 -7.42 1.45 6.66
CA THR A 612 -6.00 1.13 6.47
C THR A 612 -5.86 0.06 5.39
N ALA A 613 -4.97 0.27 4.44
CA ALA A 613 -4.64 -0.72 3.43
C ALA A 613 -3.25 -0.48 2.83
N ASN A 614 -2.66 -1.52 2.24
CA ASN A 614 -1.45 -1.37 1.46
C ASN A 614 -1.71 -0.71 0.10
N GLY A 615 -0.66 -0.23 -0.55
CA GLY A 615 -0.77 0.49 -1.83
C GLY A 615 -1.47 -0.30 -2.94
N ARG A 616 -1.31 -1.64 -2.98
CA ARG A 616 -1.99 -2.52 -3.95
C ARG A 616 -3.50 -2.51 -3.73
N ALA A 617 -3.95 -2.73 -2.50
CA ALA A 617 -5.37 -2.74 -2.16
C ALA A 617 -6.01 -1.38 -2.44
N TRP A 618 -5.32 -0.27 -2.12
CA TRP A 618 -5.78 1.08 -2.47
C TRP A 618 -5.91 1.26 -3.98
N ARG A 619 -4.89 0.90 -4.75
CA ARG A 619 -4.92 0.98 -6.22
C ARG A 619 -6.10 0.19 -6.81
N ASP A 620 -6.26 -1.06 -6.41
CA ASP A 620 -7.25 -1.96 -6.98
C ASP A 620 -8.68 -1.53 -6.63
N GLY A 621 -8.94 -1.14 -5.37
CA GLY A 621 -10.25 -0.63 -4.98
C GLY A 621 -10.57 0.73 -5.61
N LEU A 622 -9.60 1.66 -5.74
CA LEU A 622 -9.82 2.92 -6.44
C LEU A 622 -10.12 2.75 -7.93
N ALA A 623 -9.55 1.73 -8.57
CA ALA A 623 -9.88 1.38 -9.96
C ALA A 623 -11.30 0.82 -10.04
N GLN A 624 -11.72 -0.01 -9.08
CA GLN A 624 -13.09 -0.54 -9.01
C GLN A 624 -14.13 0.57 -8.76
N LEU A 625 -13.84 1.54 -7.89
CA LEU A 625 -14.77 2.63 -7.59
C LEU A 625 -15.01 3.57 -8.77
N GLU A 626 -14.05 3.69 -9.71
CA GLU A 626 -14.23 4.50 -10.92
C GLU A 626 -15.36 3.99 -11.82
N THR A 627 -15.69 2.68 -11.77
CA THR A 627 -16.79 2.10 -12.53
C THR A 627 -18.15 2.21 -11.84
N SER A 628 -18.23 2.79 -10.64
CA SER A 628 -19.51 2.98 -9.95
C SER A 628 -20.45 3.88 -10.78
N LYS A 629 -21.77 3.67 -10.66
CA LYS A 629 -22.76 4.53 -11.30
C LYS A 629 -22.93 5.86 -10.55
N TYR A 630 -22.71 5.87 -9.23
CA TYR A 630 -23.00 7.02 -8.37
C TYR A 630 -21.94 8.13 -8.42
N THR A 631 -22.40 9.38 -8.51
CA THR A 631 -21.52 10.56 -8.55
C THR A 631 -20.74 10.76 -7.25
N GLU A 632 -21.37 10.60 -6.08
CA GLU A 632 -20.69 10.71 -4.78
C GLU A 632 -19.51 9.75 -4.66
N VAL A 633 -19.67 8.51 -5.14
CA VAL A 633 -18.63 7.48 -5.11
C VAL A 633 -17.44 7.88 -5.98
N LYS A 634 -17.68 8.46 -7.16
CA LYS A 634 -16.62 8.97 -8.05
C LYS A 634 -15.89 10.16 -7.43
N ASP A 635 -16.62 11.07 -6.78
CA ASP A 635 -16.04 12.22 -6.09
C ASP A 635 -15.19 11.79 -4.89
N MET A 636 -15.72 10.88 -4.07
CA MET A 636 -15.00 10.24 -2.97
C MET A 636 -13.72 9.54 -3.48
N ARG A 637 -13.82 8.76 -4.56
CA ARG A 637 -12.67 8.08 -5.19
C ARG A 637 -11.61 9.07 -5.65
N LYS A 638 -12.00 10.19 -6.24
CA LYS A 638 -11.06 11.23 -6.67
C LYS A 638 -10.31 11.83 -5.47
N ALA A 639 -11.04 12.20 -4.43
CA ALA A 639 -10.45 12.72 -3.20
C ALA A 639 -9.56 11.68 -2.50
N LEU A 640 -9.97 10.41 -2.43
CA LEU A 640 -9.13 9.33 -1.90
C LEU A 640 -7.82 9.20 -2.70
N LYS A 641 -7.91 9.17 -4.04
CA LYS A 641 -6.72 9.10 -4.90
C LYS A 641 -5.79 10.28 -4.65
N GLU A 642 -6.32 11.51 -4.59
CA GLU A 642 -5.55 12.73 -4.32
C GLU A 642 -4.85 12.68 -2.96
N GLU A 643 -5.57 12.32 -1.90
CA GLU A 643 -5.03 12.34 -0.54
C GLU A 643 -4.06 11.19 -0.26
N ILE A 644 -4.36 9.97 -0.76
CA ILE A 644 -3.46 8.82 -0.61
C ILE A 644 -2.18 9.05 -1.44
N THR A 645 -2.24 9.68 -2.61
CA THR A 645 -1.05 10.03 -3.41
C THR A 645 -0.10 10.93 -2.62
N LYS A 646 -0.58 11.74 -1.65
CA LYS A 646 0.29 12.55 -0.80
C LYS A 646 1.11 11.74 0.22
N VAL A 647 0.81 10.45 0.41
CA VAL A 647 1.53 9.51 1.29
C VAL A 647 2.17 8.37 0.49
N LEU A 648 1.50 7.90 -0.55
CA LEU A 648 1.92 6.82 -1.45
C LEU A 648 1.95 7.33 -2.92
N PRO A 649 2.84 8.27 -3.28
CA PRO A 649 2.79 9.01 -4.54
C PRO A 649 2.94 8.15 -5.80
N VAL A 650 3.59 7.01 -5.67
CA VAL A 650 3.95 6.15 -6.80
C VAL A 650 2.96 5.00 -7.00
N LEU A 651 2.36 4.51 -5.92
CA LEU A 651 1.63 3.24 -5.92
C LEU A 651 0.23 3.34 -6.55
N LEU A 652 -0.27 4.56 -6.75
CA LEU A 652 -1.57 4.83 -7.34
C LEU A 652 -1.53 5.19 -8.84
N LYS A 653 -0.38 5.03 -9.51
CA LYS A 653 -0.24 5.33 -10.95
C LYS A 653 -1.25 4.60 -11.83
N TYR A 654 -1.62 3.37 -11.46
CA TYR A 654 -2.61 2.54 -12.16
C TYR A 654 -3.91 2.39 -11.38
N ALA A 655 -4.27 3.38 -10.56
CA ALA A 655 -5.53 3.38 -9.81
C ALA A 655 -6.75 3.77 -10.66
N ASP A 656 -6.58 3.96 -11.97
CA ASP A 656 -7.66 4.22 -12.92
C ASP A 656 -8.22 2.92 -13.51
N ALA A 657 -9.54 2.88 -13.70
CA ALA A 657 -10.21 1.73 -14.31
C ALA A 657 -9.69 1.49 -15.72
N SER A 658 -9.24 0.26 -15.97
CA SER A 658 -8.77 -0.18 -17.27
C SER A 658 -9.89 -0.16 -18.33
N PRO A 659 -9.53 -0.07 -19.64
CA PRO A 659 -10.51 -0.23 -20.71
C PRO A 659 -11.30 -1.55 -20.62
N TYR A 660 -10.67 -2.61 -20.10
CA TYR A 660 -11.33 -3.88 -19.84
C TYR A 660 -12.42 -3.76 -18.78
N GLN A 661 -12.14 -3.16 -17.62
CA GLN A 661 -13.13 -2.98 -16.54
C GLN A 661 -14.32 -2.14 -17.01
N LYS A 662 -14.06 -1.04 -17.73
CA LYS A 662 -15.12 -0.18 -18.30
C LYS A 662 -15.99 -0.94 -19.30
N LYS A 663 -15.38 -1.71 -20.19
CA LYS A 663 -16.09 -2.56 -21.14
C LYS A 663 -16.89 -3.66 -20.44
N HIS A 664 -16.30 -4.31 -19.44
CA HIS A 664 -16.94 -5.36 -18.65
C HIS A 664 -18.21 -4.84 -17.96
N GLN A 665 -18.13 -3.67 -17.33
CA GLN A 665 -19.30 -3.03 -16.72
C GLN A 665 -20.41 -2.74 -17.75
N SER A 666 -20.04 -2.18 -18.91
CA SER A 666 -21.01 -1.93 -20.01
C SER A 666 -21.64 -3.22 -20.57
N VAL A 667 -20.86 -4.31 -20.64
CA VAL A 667 -21.39 -5.63 -21.05
C VAL A 667 -22.38 -6.14 -20.01
N ILE A 668 -22.10 -5.96 -18.71
CA ILE A 668 -23.03 -6.36 -17.65
C ILE A 668 -24.35 -5.59 -17.79
N GLU A 669 -24.26 -4.26 -17.85
CA GLU A 669 -25.44 -3.38 -17.95
C GLU A 669 -26.26 -3.68 -19.20
N SER A 670 -25.64 -3.92 -20.35
CA SER A 670 -26.37 -4.19 -21.60
C SER A 670 -27.07 -5.55 -21.65
N ASN A 671 -26.54 -6.57 -20.97
CA ASN A 671 -27.05 -7.95 -21.08
C ASN A 671 -27.90 -8.39 -19.89
N PHE A 672 -27.70 -7.80 -18.71
CA PHE A 672 -28.35 -8.22 -17.47
C PHE A 672 -29.28 -7.16 -16.86
N ASN A 673 -29.67 -6.14 -17.65
CA ASN A 673 -30.79 -5.27 -17.30
C ASN A 673 -32.08 -6.10 -17.22
N SER A 674 -32.59 -6.34 -16.02
CA SER A 674 -33.79 -7.15 -15.83
C SER A 674 -35.05 -6.28 -15.85
N THR A 675 -35.99 -6.66 -16.73
CA THR A 675 -37.43 -6.56 -16.44
C THR A 675 -37.72 -7.31 -15.15
N GLN A 676 -38.42 -6.66 -14.21
CA GLN A 676 -38.76 -7.22 -12.90
C GLN A 676 -39.62 -8.48 -13.06
N ASP A 677 -39.20 -9.57 -12.41
CA ASP A 677 -40.04 -10.76 -12.23
C ASP A 677 -40.20 -10.98 -10.72
N ASP A 678 -41.42 -10.76 -10.24
CA ASP A 678 -41.78 -10.66 -8.82
C ASP A 678 -42.02 -12.04 -8.18
N GLN A 679 -41.21 -13.03 -8.54
CA GLN A 679 -41.24 -14.34 -7.89
C GLN A 679 -40.45 -14.26 -6.57
N GLY A 680 -41.15 -13.86 -5.52
CA GLY A 680 -40.61 -13.74 -4.17
C GLY A 680 -40.05 -15.08 -3.66
N LEU A 681 -38.81 -15.07 -3.14
CA LEU A 681 -38.41 -16.12 -2.21
C LEU A 681 -39.34 -16.10 -1.00
N GLN A 682 -39.82 -17.28 -0.59
CA GLN A 682 -40.59 -17.46 0.64
C GLN A 682 -39.73 -17.42 1.92
N ARG A 683 -38.40 -17.57 1.81
CA ARG A 683 -37.46 -17.62 2.96
C ARG A 683 -36.33 -16.61 2.80
N ASP A 684 -35.81 -16.11 3.92
CA ASP A 684 -34.76 -15.10 3.95
C ASP A 684 -33.35 -15.70 3.78
N VAL A 685 -33.19 -17.02 4.01
CA VAL A 685 -31.97 -17.78 3.70
C VAL A 685 -32.27 -19.01 2.84
N LYS A 686 -31.50 -19.20 1.77
CA LYS A 686 -31.59 -20.36 0.88
C LYS A 686 -30.21 -20.87 0.50
N VAL A 687 -29.95 -22.16 0.69
CA VAL A 687 -28.73 -22.80 0.20
C VAL A 687 -28.87 -23.08 -1.29
N LEU A 688 -27.89 -22.64 -2.08
CA LEU A 688 -27.82 -22.88 -3.53
C LEU A 688 -26.94 -24.09 -3.83
N THR A 689 -25.76 -24.16 -3.21
CA THR A 689 -24.79 -25.26 -3.39
C THR A 689 -24.22 -25.68 -2.04
N VAL A 690 -24.22 -26.99 -1.78
CA VAL A 690 -23.65 -27.63 -0.60
C VAL A 690 -23.29 -29.09 -0.92
N GLY A 691 -22.15 -29.57 -0.40
CA GLY A 691 -21.72 -30.96 -0.54
C GLY A 691 -22.55 -31.93 0.31
N LEU A 692 -22.34 -33.24 0.12
CA LEU A 692 -22.86 -34.25 1.03
C LEU A 692 -21.93 -34.36 2.24
N GLU A 693 -22.48 -34.36 3.47
CA GLU A 693 -21.66 -34.37 4.69
C GLU A 693 -20.63 -35.50 4.70
N LEU A 694 -21.01 -36.69 4.22
CA LEU A 694 -20.11 -37.83 4.16
C LEU A 694 -18.88 -37.55 3.27
N ASP A 695 -19.09 -36.97 2.08
CA ASP A 695 -18.00 -36.67 1.16
C ASP A 695 -17.08 -35.59 1.74
N GLU A 696 -17.64 -34.59 2.40
CA GLU A 696 -16.88 -33.52 3.06
C GLU A 696 -16.07 -34.04 4.26
N VAL A 697 -16.64 -34.92 5.09
CA VAL A 697 -15.93 -35.59 6.18
C VAL A 697 -14.79 -36.46 5.64
N LEU A 698 -15.04 -37.22 4.57
CA LEU A 698 -13.99 -38.03 3.93
C LEU A 698 -12.86 -37.16 3.38
N ASN A 699 -13.19 -36.03 2.76
CA ASN A 699 -12.22 -35.05 2.26
C ASN A 699 -11.37 -34.47 3.41
N ILE A 700 -12.01 -34.01 4.50
CA ILE A 700 -11.32 -33.49 5.69
C ILE A 700 -10.32 -34.52 6.25
N LEU A 701 -10.75 -35.76 6.43
CA LEU A 701 -9.88 -36.83 6.96
C LEU A 701 -8.74 -37.16 5.98
N ALA A 702 -9.02 -37.19 4.68
CA ALA A 702 -8.00 -37.40 3.65
C ALA A 702 -6.94 -36.29 3.68
N LEU A 703 -7.32 -35.02 3.82
CA LEU A 703 -6.38 -33.90 3.92
C LEU A 703 -5.47 -34.04 5.14
N TYR A 704 -6.00 -34.44 6.30
CA TYR A 704 -5.17 -34.70 7.47
C TYR A 704 -4.21 -35.89 7.28
N PHE A 705 -4.67 -36.97 6.63
CA PHE A 705 -3.77 -38.07 6.28
C PHE A 705 -2.64 -37.66 5.32
N VAL A 706 -2.93 -36.81 4.33
CA VAL A 706 -1.91 -36.23 3.45
C VAL A 706 -0.91 -35.43 4.28
N GLN A 707 -1.40 -34.54 5.14
CA GLN A 707 -0.55 -33.67 5.98
C GLN A 707 0.36 -34.47 6.92
N GLN A 708 -0.14 -35.56 7.52
CA GLN A 708 0.60 -36.33 8.53
C GLN A 708 1.46 -37.46 7.95
N SER A 709 1.12 -37.99 6.78
CA SER A 709 1.76 -39.20 6.24
C SER A 709 2.42 -39.00 4.88
N ASN A 710 2.39 -37.79 4.31
CA ASN A 710 2.97 -37.47 2.99
C ASN A 710 2.57 -38.48 1.88
N ILE A 711 1.33 -38.99 1.96
CA ILE A 711 0.77 -39.93 0.99
C ILE A 711 -0.06 -39.19 -0.06
N PRO A 712 -0.23 -39.74 -1.28
CA PRO A 712 -1.13 -39.15 -2.28
C PRO A 712 -2.57 -39.06 -1.78
N TYR A 713 -3.28 -37.99 -2.18
CA TYR A 713 -4.68 -37.76 -1.78
C TYR A 713 -5.61 -38.94 -2.09
N SER A 714 -5.43 -39.61 -3.24
CA SER A 714 -6.23 -40.79 -3.61
C SER A 714 -6.07 -41.96 -2.61
N VAL A 715 -4.86 -42.16 -2.09
CA VAL A 715 -4.57 -43.19 -1.07
C VAL A 715 -5.14 -42.76 0.28
N ALA A 716 -4.98 -41.48 0.64
CA ALA A 716 -5.55 -40.91 1.86
C ALA A 716 -7.09 -41.00 1.90
N LEU A 717 -7.74 -40.73 0.77
CA LEU A 717 -9.19 -40.82 0.63
C LEU A 717 -9.67 -42.27 0.78
N ASN A 718 -8.93 -43.24 0.24
CA ASN A 718 -9.25 -44.66 0.46
C ASN A 718 -9.10 -45.05 1.93
N ARG A 719 -8.06 -44.58 2.64
CA ARG A 719 -7.93 -44.79 4.09
C ARG A 719 -9.09 -44.17 4.88
N ALA A 720 -9.51 -42.96 4.52
CA ALA A 720 -10.68 -42.33 5.13
C ALA A 720 -11.96 -43.15 4.90
N ARG A 721 -12.10 -43.77 3.72
CA ARG A 721 -13.21 -44.69 3.38
C ARG A 721 -13.14 -46.02 4.12
N GLU A 722 -11.96 -46.51 4.49
CA GLU A 722 -11.80 -47.74 5.29
C GLU A 722 -12.25 -47.57 6.74
N LEU A 723 -12.19 -46.34 7.29
CA LEU A 723 -12.75 -46.05 8.62
C LEU A 723 -14.26 -46.24 8.61
N ASP A 724 -14.82 -46.83 9.66
CA ASP A 724 -16.27 -46.91 9.82
C ASP A 724 -16.88 -45.53 10.17
N TYR A 725 -18.20 -45.43 10.06
CA TYR A 725 -18.94 -44.19 10.33
C TYR A 725 -18.71 -43.66 11.75
N ALA A 726 -18.72 -44.54 12.76
CA ALA A 726 -18.54 -44.16 14.16
C ALA A 726 -17.15 -43.57 14.39
N LYS A 727 -16.12 -44.17 13.77
CA LYS A 727 -14.74 -43.73 13.90
C LYS A 727 -14.49 -42.40 13.21
N ARG A 728 -15.05 -42.19 12.01
CA ARG A 728 -14.97 -40.90 11.30
C ARG A 728 -15.55 -39.78 12.16
N ASN A 729 -16.75 -39.98 12.69
CA ASN A 729 -17.42 -38.99 13.53
C ASN A 729 -16.68 -38.76 14.85
N GLN A 730 -16.16 -39.82 15.48
CA GLN A 730 -15.34 -39.69 16.69
C GLN A 730 -14.11 -38.81 16.43
N ILE A 731 -13.43 -38.97 15.29
CA ILE A 731 -12.27 -38.15 14.94
C ILE A 731 -12.70 -36.68 14.75
N ILE A 732 -13.78 -36.42 14.01
CA ILE A 732 -14.30 -35.05 13.83
C ILE A 732 -14.67 -34.40 15.17
N GLU A 733 -15.34 -35.13 16.05
CA GLU A 733 -15.67 -34.64 17.39
C GLU A 733 -14.41 -34.35 18.23
N GLN A 734 -13.37 -35.18 18.11
CA GLN A 734 -12.08 -34.96 18.76
C GLN A 734 -11.33 -33.75 18.19
N LEU A 735 -11.40 -33.51 16.88
CA LEU A 735 -10.82 -32.32 16.25
C LEU A 735 -11.50 -31.03 16.71
N LEU A 736 -12.78 -31.12 17.08
CA LEU A 736 -13.58 -30.02 17.61
C LEU A 736 -13.62 -30.01 19.14
N PHE A 737 -12.91 -30.92 19.80
CA PHE A 737 -12.93 -31.03 21.26
C PHE A 737 -12.31 -29.79 21.89
N ASP A 738 -13.00 -29.26 22.91
CA ASP A 738 -12.56 -28.11 23.71
C ASP A 738 -12.40 -26.77 22.99
N ILE A 739 -12.76 -26.66 21.69
CA ILE A 739 -12.70 -25.40 20.94
C ILE A 739 -13.46 -24.29 21.67
N LYS A 740 -12.77 -23.19 22.00
CA LYS A 740 -13.35 -22.03 22.70
C LYS A 740 -13.85 -20.97 21.71
N HIS A 741 -14.46 -19.91 22.24
CA HIS A 741 -15.10 -18.87 21.43
C HIS A 741 -14.12 -17.95 20.67
N PHE A 742 -12.84 -17.95 21.03
CA PHE A 742 -11.76 -17.22 20.36
C PHE A 742 -10.91 -18.09 19.43
N ASP A 743 -11.07 -19.41 19.51
CA ASP A 743 -10.30 -20.36 18.69
C ASP A 743 -10.82 -20.39 17.25
N THR A 744 -9.89 -20.64 16.32
CA THR A 744 -10.20 -20.86 14.92
C THR A 744 -10.57 -22.31 14.67
N ALA A 745 -11.50 -22.55 13.75
CA ALA A 745 -11.83 -23.89 13.31
C ALA A 745 -10.62 -24.60 12.67
N PRO A 746 -10.63 -25.94 12.58
CA PRO A 746 -9.54 -26.70 11.97
C PRO A 746 -9.29 -26.29 10.51
N GLU A 747 -8.01 -26.25 10.10
CA GLU A 747 -7.61 -25.73 8.77
C GLU A 747 -8.25 -26.49 7.60
N ALA A 748 -8.45 -27.81 7.74
CA ALA A 748 -9.10 -28.62 6.73
C ALA A 748 -10.56 -28.22 6.45
N PHE A 749 -11.21 -27.46 7.33
CA PHE A 749 -12.58 -26.98 7.10
C PHE A 749 -12.65 -25.96 5.94
N LYS A 750 -11.51 -25.40 5.53
CA LYS A 750 -11.42 -24.53 4.35
C LYS A 750 -11.73 -25.25 3.02
N SER A 751 -11.77 -26.58 3.00
CA SER A 751 -12.13 -27.34 1.80
C SER A 751 -13.63 -27.52 1.61
N VAL A 752 -14.45 -27.24 2.63
CA VAL A 752 -15.90 -27.43 2.60
C VAL A 752 -16.57 -26.10 2.25
N ASN A 753 -17.16 -26.00 1.06
CA ASN A 753 -17.66 -24.73 0.52
C ASN A 753 -19.20 -24.67 0.52
N TYR A 754 -19.73 -23.48 0.77
CA TYR A 754 -21.16 -23.16 0.70
C TYR A 754 -21.42 -22.00 -0.23
N GLN A 755 -22.53 -22.08 -0.94
CA GLN A 755 -23.11 -20.94 -1.64
C GLN A 755 -24.55 -20.76 -1.16
N VAL A 756 -24.88 -19.58 -0.66
CA VAL A 756 -26.19 -19.26 -0.10
C VAL A 756 -26.74 -17.95 -0.66
N GLU A 757 -28.03 -17.91 -0.93
CA GLU A 757 -28.79 -16.69 -1.20
C GLU A 757 -29.38 -16.17 0.12
N LEU A 758 -29.18 -14.88 0.38
CA LEU A 758 -29.62 -14.16 1.55
C LEU A 758 -30.50 -12.98 1.10
N LYS A 759 -31.60 -12.76 1.83
CA LYS A 759 -32.50 -11.64 1.65
C LYS A 759 -32.51 -10.79 2.93
N VAL A 760 -31.58 -9.85 3.02
CA VAL A 760 -31.25 -9.12 4.26
C VAL A 760 -31.65 -7.65 4.17
N SER A 761 -31.99 -7.01 5.28
CA SER A 761 -32.21 -5.56 5.30
C SER A 761 -30.92 -4.79 4.98
N GLU A 762 -31.01 -3.54 4.52
CA GLU A 762 -29.84 -2.67 4.36
C GLU A 762 -29.11 -2.47 5.72
N ALA A 763 -29.84 -2.40 6.84
CA ALA A 763 -29.21 -2.35 8.18
C ALA A 763 -28.37 -3.60 8.51
N ASN A 764 -28.81 -4.77 8.05
CA ASN A 764 -28.12 -6.04 8.20
C ASN A 764 -26.95 -6.15 7.19
N TRP A 765 -27.15 -5.74 5.93
CA TRP A 765 -26.10 -5.69 4.90
C TRP A 765 -24.86 -4.93 5.38
N HIS A 766 -25.03 -3.72 5.90
CA HIS A 766 -23.93 -2.93 6.48
C HIS A 766 -23.30 -3.53 7.75
N GLN A 767 -23.95 -4.49 8.40
CA GLN A 767 -23.32 -5.28 9.45
C GLN A 767 -22.58 -6.47 8.85
N LEU A 768 -23.16 -7.10 7.83
CA LEU A 768 -22.61 -8.25 7.14
C LEU A 768 -21.26 -7.91 6.48
N LEU A 769 -21.08 -6.72 5.91
CA LEU A 769 -19.81 -6.29 5.29
C LEU A 769 -18.61 -6.29 6.26
N ARG A 770 -18.86 -6.21 7.58
CA ARG A 770 -17.82 -6.16 8.61
C ARG A 770 -17.47 -7.53 9.16
N HIS A 771 -16.21 -7.69 9.59
CA HIS A 771 -15.68 -8.89 10.23
C HIS A 771 -15.68 -10.16 9.37
N ASN A 772 -15.86 -10.03 8.05
CA ASN A 772 -15.60 -11.12 7.10
C ASN A 772 -14.10 -11.41 7.02
N ARG A 773 -13.74 -12.67 6.75
CA ARG A 773 -12.34 -13.10 6.63
C ARG A 773 -11.93 -13.42 5.20
N LYS A 774 -12.88 -13.74 4.31
CA LYS A 774 -12.72 -13.84 2.84
C LYS A 774 -14.04 -14.08 2.11
N THR A 775 -15.17 -13.86 2.78
CA THR A 775 -16.50 -14.16 2.24
C THR A 775 -16.73 -13.32 1.00
N ASP A 776 -17.06 -14.00 -0.09
CA ASP A 776 -17.29 -13.37 -1.38
C ASP A 776 -18.79 -13.14 -1.57
N PHE A 777 -19.16 -11.92 -1.98
CA PHE A 777 -20.54 -11.52 -2.14
C PHE A 777 -20.80 -11.08 -3.57
N MET A 778 -21.81 -11.70 -4.19
CA MET A 778 -22.50 -11.15 -5.35
C MET A 778 -23.80 -10.53 -4.86
N PHE A 779 -24.06 -9.27 -5.18
CA PHE A 779 -25.18 -8.54 -4.58
C PHE A 779 -25.95 -7.74 -5.63
N ALA A 780 -27.25 -7.60 -5.39
CA ALA A 780 -28.06 -6.64 -6.11
C ALA A 780 -27.77 -5.21 -5.60
N GLY A 781 -28.03 -4.21 -6.45
CA GLY A 781 -28.09 -2.83 -5.99
C GLY A 781 -29.19 -2.62 -4.93
N PRO A 782 -29.15 -1.49 -4.21
CA PRO A 782 -30.26 -1.07 -3.35
C PRO A 782 -31.61 -1.21 -4.08
N SER A 783 -32.65 -1.71 -3.40
CA SER A 783 -33.99 -1.82 -4.00
C SER A 783 -35.11 -1.69 -2.96
N MET A 784 -36.22 -1.07 -3.34
CA MET A 784 -37.44 -1.01 -2.53
C MET A 784 -38.39 -2.19 -2.77
N GLN A 785 -38.13 -3.04 -3.77
CA GLN A 785 -39.08 -4.08 -4.22
C GLN A 785 -38.97 -5.40 -3.45
N ASN A 786 -37.89 -5.63 -2.72
CA ASN A 786 -37.69 -6.91 -2.01
C ASN A 786 -38.43 -6.97 -0.66
N GLY A 787 -39.28 -6.00 -0.34
CA GLY A 787 -40.02 -5.93 0.91
C GLY A 787 -39.27 -5.25 2.05
N LEU A 788 -39.97 -5.14 3.19
CA LEU A 788 -39.58 -4.33 4.33
C LEU A 788 -39.37 -5.20 5.58
N VAL A 789 -38.34 -4.90 6.36
CA VAL A 789 -38.13 -5.45 7.71
C VAL A 789 -38.73 -4.50 8.74
N ILE A 790 -39.61 -5.02 9.59
CA ILE A 790 -40.18 -4.29 10.72
C ILE A 790 -39.52 -4.78 12.01
N PRO A 791 -38.81 -3.89 12.74
CA PRO A 791 -38.17 -4.26 13.99
C PRO A 791 -39.14 -4.80 15.05
N PRO A 792 -38.70 -5.78 15.87
CA PRO A 792 -39.57 -6.48 16.80
C PRO A 792 -40.17 -5.57 17.87
N ARG A 793 -39.42 -4.56 18.36
CA ARG A 793 -39.95 -3.64 19.39
C ARG A 793 -40.90 -2.61 18.82
N ILE A 794 -40.73 -2.23 17.56
CA ILE A 794 -41.71 -1.39 16.84
C ILE A 794 -43.03 -2.15 16.69
N LYS A 795 -42.95 -3.45 16.34
CA LYS A 795 -44.13 -4.31 16.23
C LYS A 795 -44.79 -4.56 17.61
N ALA A 796 -43.99 -4.79 18.65
CA ALA A 796 -44.51 -4.98 20.01
C ALA A 796 -45.27 -3.73 20.51
N ALA A 797 -44.78 -2.54 20.18
CA ALA A 797 -45.43 -1.27 20.49
C ALA A 797 -46.63 -0.93 19.58
N GLY A 798 -46.96 -1.75 18.57
CA GLY A 798 -48.04 -1.49 17.60
C GLY A 798 -47.76 -0.31 16.65
N LEU A 799 -46.48 0.00 16.42
CA LEU A 799 -46.02 1.17 15.67
C LEU A 799 -45.62 0.84 14.22
N GLU A 800 -45.90 -0.37 13.72
CA GLU A 800 -45.55 -0.79 12.35
C GLU A 800 -46.06 0.18 11.27
N HIS A 801 -47.24 0.75 11.49
CA HIS A 801 -47.89 1.69 10.57
C HIS A 801 -47.03 2.92 10.28
N LEU A 802 -46.18 3.36 11.21
CA LEU A 802 -45.29 4.51 10.99
C LEU A 802 -44.23 4.21 9.92
N LEU A 803 -43.64 3.00 9.97
CA LEU A 803 -42.64 2.55 8.99
C LEU A 803 -43.29 2.22 7.64
N VAL A 804 -44.47 1.59 7.64
CA VAL A 804 -45.20 1.26 6.42
C VAL A 804 -45.66 2.53 5.68
N ASN A 805 -46.26 3.50 6.39
CA ASN A 805 -46.67 4.76 5.78
C ASN A 805 -45.46 5.58 5.29
N LEU A 806 -44.33 5.52 6.00
CA LEU A 806 -43.10 6.15 5.53
C LEU A 806 -42.62 5.49 4.23
N HIS A 807 -42.59 4.16 4.19
CA HIS A 807 -42.24 3.39 3.00
C HIS A 807 -43.09 3.81 1.79
N GLU A 808 -44.42 3.87 1.93
CA GLU A 808 -45.32 4.26 0.83
C GLU A 808 -44.98 5.64 0.24
N LYS A 809 -44.70 6.61 1.12
CA LYS A 809 -44.33 7.97 0.71
C LYS A 809 -42.97 8.01 0.00
N VAL A 810 -41.94 7.38 0.59
CA VAL A 810 -40.60 7.37 -0.02
C VAL A 810 -40.59 6.55 -1.32
N PHE A 811 -41.42 5.51 -1.41
CA PHE A 811 -41.60 4.73 -2.63
C PHE A 811 -42.24 5.55 -3.74
N ALA A 812 -43.30 6.31 -3.44
CA ALA A 812 -43.90 7.22 -4.41
C ALA A 812 -42.90 8.27 -4.91
N GLN A 813 -42.07 8.82 -4.01
CA GLN A 813 -41.02 9.76 -4.38
C GLN A 813 -39.90 9.09 -5.21
N TYR A 814 -39.49 7.88 -4.84
CA TYR A 814 -38.53 7.07 -5.57
C TYR A 814 -39.00 6.83 -7.02
N VAL A 815 -40.24 6.37 -7.20
CA VAL A 815 -40.84 6.16 -8.52
C VAL A 815 -40.86 7.47 -9.30
N SER A 816 -41.26 8.58 -8.67
CA SER A 816 -41.25 9.90 -9.33
C SER A 816 -39.85 10.32 -9.81
N PHE A 817 -38.79 10.02 -9.07
CA PHE A 817 -37.42 10.30 -9.50
C PHE A 817 -36.96 9.38 -10.63
N VAL A 818 -37.25 8.08 -10.54
CA VAL A 818 -36.97 7.11 -11.62
C VAL A 818 -37.67 7.52 -12.91
N GLU A 819 -38.94 7.91 -12.88
CA GLU A 819 -39.69 8.38 -14.06
C GLU A 819 -39.11 9.66 -14.69
N LYS A 820 -38.44 10.49 -13.88
CA LYS A 820 -37.71 11.69 -14.35
C LYS A 820 -36.29 11.36 -14.85
N GLY A 821 -35.86 10.10 -14.81
CA GLY A 821 -34.53 9.65 -15.23
C GLY A 821 -33.43 9.81 -14.16
N PHE A 822 -33.81 9.88 -12.88
CA PHE A 822 -32.91 10.00 -11.74
C PHE A 822 -32.79 8.68 -10.96
N ASP A 823 -32.62 7.56 -11.66
CA ASP A 823 -32.56 6.22 -11.08
C ASP A 823 -31.45 6.09 -10.02
N GLN A 824 -30.30 6.70 -10.27
CA GLN A 824 -29.12 6.60 -9.39
C GLN A 824 -29.29 7.45 -8.13
N GLU A 825 -29.90 8.62 -8.26
CA GLU A 825 -30.19 9.52 -7.16
C GLU A 825 -31.36 9.02 -6.30
N ALA A 826 -32.32 8.32 -6.90
CA ALA A 826 -33.44 7.71 -6.20
C ALA A 826 -32.98 6.64 -5.18
N ASP A 827 -31.89 5.90 -5.47
CA ASP A 827 -31.34 4.86 -4.58
C ASP A 827 -31.00 5.40 -3.17
N TYR A 828 -30.72 6.70 -3.03
CA TYR A 828 -30.44 7.34 -1.74
C TYR A 828 -31.67 7.44 -0.82
N LEU A 829 -32.90 7.32 -1.35
CA LEU A 829 -34.15 7.29 -0.57
C LEU A 829 -34.39 5.95 0.12
N ILE A 830 -33.64 4.91 -0.24
CA ILE A 830 -33.86 3.55 0.27
C ILE A 830 -33.59 3.52 1.77
N LEU A 831 -34.61 3.14 2.52
CA LEU A 831 -34.54 2.95 3.96
C LEU A 831 -33.69 1.75 4.36
N ASN A 832 -33.04 1.85 5.52
CA ASN A 832 -32.36 0.75 6.23
C ASN A 832 -33.24 -0.49 6.40
N ALA A 833 -34.57 -0.32 6.39
CA ALA A 833 -35.56 -1.40 6.47
C ALA A 833 -35.77 -2.20 5.18
N HIS A 834 -35.42 -1.66 4.00
CA HIS A 834 -35.62 -2.41 2.75
C HIS A 834 -34.65 -3.57 2.64
N LYS A 835 -35.12 -4.64 1.99
CA LYS A 835 -34.32 -5.84 1.76
C LYS A 835 -33.50 -5.77 0.48
N ARG A 836 -32.32 -6.38 0.51
CA ARG A 836 -31.43 -6.62 -0.62
C ARG A 836 -31.23 -8.12 -0.81
N ARG A 837 -31.02 -8.53 -2.06
CA ARG A 837 -30.62 -9.88 -2.42
C ARG A 837 -29.10 -9.97 -2.53
N VAL A 838 -28.55 -10.96 -1.85
CA VAL A 838 -27.11 -11.22 -1.78
C VAL A 838 -26.87 -12.72 -1.96
N VAL A 839 -25.93 -13.10 -2.79
CA VAL A 839 -25.37 -14.45 -2.84
C VAL A 839 -24.02 -14.41 -2.16
N ALA A 840 -23.85 -15.20 -1.11
CA ALA A 840 -22.61 -15.31 -0.34
C ALA A 840 -21.93 -16.66 -0.61
N ASN A 841 -20.64 -16.62 -0.89
CA ASN A 841 -19.77 -17.78 -1.00
C ASN A 841 -18.78 -17.78 0.16
N PHE A 842 -18.75 -18.85 0.95
CA PHE A 842 -17.82 -19.01 2.08
C PHE A 842 -17.58 -20.48 2.37
N ASP A 843 -16.50 -20.77 3.08
CA ASP A 843 -16.21 -22.13 3.55
C ASP A 843 -16.67 -22.39 4.99
N LEU A 844 -16.59 -23.64 5.43
CA LEU A 844 -16.97 -24.03 6.79
C LEU A 844 -16.11 -23.35 7.86
N TRP A 845 -14.84 -23.08 7.57
CA TRP A 845 -13.97 -22.37 8.51
C TRP A 845 -14.47 -20.94 8.77
N GLU A 846 -14.94 -20.25 7.73
CA GLU A 846 -15.58 -18.94 7.83
C GLU A 846 -16.96 -19.01 8.48
N ALA A 847 -17.77 -20.01 8.14
CA ALA A 847 -19.06 -20.23 8.76
C ALA A 847 -18.93 -20.37 10.29
N TYR A 848 -17.90 -21.10 10.74
CA TYR A 848 -17.54 -21.24 12.15
C TYR A 848 -17.21 -19.92 12.86
N HIS A 849 -16.61 -18.97 12.15
CA HIS A 849 -16.30 -17.63 12.68
C HIS A 849 -17.53 -16.74 12.67
N LEU A 850 -18.21 -16.64 11.53
CA LEU A 850 -19.34 -15.72 11.34
C LEU A 850 -20.56 -16.13 12.15
N ILE A 851 -20.97 -17.40 12.13
CA ILE A 851 -22.12 -17.85 12.93
C ILE A 851 -21.82 -17.68 14.42
N ASN A 852 -20.63 -18.05 14.89
CA ASN A 852 -20.25 -17.86 16.29
C ASN A 852 -20.32 -16.38 16.72
N LEU A 853 -19.85 -15.47 15.88
CA LEU A 853 -19.88 -14.03 16.16
C LEU A 853 -21.31 -13.46 16.09
N ARG A 854 -22.03 -13.77 15.01
CA ARG A 854 -23.32 -13.15 14.67
C ARG A 854 -24.51 -13.77 15.39
N THR A 855 -24.36 -14.92 16.04
CA THR A 855 -25.41 -15.51 16.87
C THR A 855 -25.25 -15.23 18.37
N SER A 856 -24.22 -14.47 18.76
CA SER A 856 -24.00 -14.04 20.15
C SER A 856 -25.09 -13.11 20.69
N ASP A 857 -25.16 -12.95 22.01
CA ASP A 857 -26.14 -12.06 22.66
C ASP A 857 -25.89 -10.57 22.43
N GLU A 858 -24.66 -10.19 22.11
CA GLU A 858 -24.31 -8.82 21.75
C GLU A 858 -24.70 -8.47 20.31
N ALA A 859 -24.95 -9.47 19.46
CA ALA A 859 -25.31 -9.26 18.07
C ALA A 859 -26.71 -8.63 17.96
N GLN A 860 -26.86 -7.71 17.01
CA GLN A 860 -28.16 -7.10 16.75
C GLN A 860 -29.12 -8.15 16.18
N TRP A 861 -30.39 -8.05 16.55
CA TRP A 861 -31.41 -9.08 16.30
C TRP A 861 -31.55 -9.47 14.81
N ASP A 862 -31.50 -8.54 13.86
CA ASP A 862 -31.74 -8.82 12.43
C ASP A 862 -30.63 -9.71 11.83
N ILE A 863 -29.36 -9.35 12.06
CA ILE A 863 -28.23 -10.19 11.66
C ILE A 863 -28.18 -11.48 12.48
N LYS A 864 -28.56 -11.44 13.76
CA LYS A 864 -28.66 -12.63 14.62
C LYS A 864 -29.68 -13.63 14.07
N ASP A 865 -30.85 -13.17 13.66
CA ASP A 865 -31.91 -13.99 13.09
C ASP A 865 -31.48 -14.59 11.75
N THR A 866 -30.84 -13.79 10.89
CA THR A 866 -30.29 -14.28 9.62
C THR A 866 -29.27 -15.40 9.83
N PHE A 867 -28.32 -15.23 10.75
CA PHE A 867 -27.30 -16.24 11.02
C PHE A 867 -27.82 -17.44 11.83
N ASN A 868 -28.89 -17.26 12.61
CA ASN A 868 -29.61 -18.37 13.22
C ASN A 868 -30.34 -19.21 12.17
N GLU A 869 -31.01 -18.58 11.21
CA GLU A 869 -31.64 -19.29 10.09
C GLU A 869 -30.59 -20.01 9.25
N LEU A 870 -29.48 -19.33 8.91
CA LEU A 870 -28.35 -19.94 8.20
C LEU A 870 -27.79 -21.16 8.95
N TYR A 871 -27.56 -21.02 10.26
CA TYR A 871 -27.12 -22.15 11.09
C TYR A 871 -28.11 -23.31 11.04
N ASN A 872 -29.41 -23.03 11.18
CA ASN A 872 -30.45 -24.06 11.18
C ASN A 872 -30.51 -24.79 9.82
N VAL A 873 -30.42 -24.06 8.71
CA VAL A 873 -30.43 -24.64 7.37
C VAL A 873 -29.17 -25.46 7.12
N LEU A 874 -27.98 -24.92 7.42
CA LEU A 874 -26.72 -25.66 7.24
C LEU A 874 -26.63 -26.90 8.14
N SER A 875 -27.20 -26.85 9.35
CA SER A 875 -27.26 -28.01 10.26
C SER A 875 -28.14 -29.15 9.72
N GLN A 876 -29.06 -28.88 8.79
CA GLN A 876 -29.82 -29.93 8.11
C GLN A 876 -28.97 -30.67 7.08
N TYR A 877 -28.00 -29.99 6.46
CA TYR A 877 -27.09 -30.60 5.50
C TYR A 877 -25.90 -31.27 6.19
N HIS A 878 -25.27 -30.59 7.15
CA HIS A 878 -24.05 -31.04 7.83
C HIS A 878 -24.21 -31.07 9.37
N PRO A 879 -25.04 -31.96 9.93
CA PRO A 879 -25.35 -31.99 11.37
C PRO A 879 -24.14 -32.23 12.29
N HIS A 880 -23.15 -33.03 11.88
CA HIS A 880 -21.95 -33.31 12.68
C HIS A 880 -20.94 -32.17 12.59
N LEU A 881 -20.73 -31.63 11.38
CA LEU A 881 -19.80 -30.53 11.18
C LEU A 881 -20.31 -29.22 11.80
N MET A 882 -21.63 -29.01 11.92
CA MET A 882 -22.19 -27.77 12.48
C MET A 882 -22.34 -27.79 14.02
N LYS A 883 -22.13 -28.94 14.67
CA LYS A 883 -22.45 -29.17 16.10
C LYS A 883 -21.79 -28.19 17.08
N GLN A 884 -20.54 -27.78 16.82
CA GLN A 884 -19.76 -26.92 17.71
C GLN A 884 -19.63 -25.48 17.20
N VAL A 885 -20.47 -25.07 16.24
CA VAL A 885 -20.36 -23.74 15.60
C VAL A 885 -20.75 -22.60 16.54
N LYS A 886 -21.82 -22.75 17.34
CA LYS A 886 -22.27 -21.73 18.29
C LYS A 886 -21.56 -21.90 19.63
N ARG A 887 -20.62 -21.00 19.94
CA ARG A 887 -19.76 -21.08 21.13
C ARG A 887 -19.84 -19.86 22.04
N ARG A 888 -20.33 -18.73 21.52
CA ARG A 888 -20.70 -17.52 22.28
C ARG A 888 -22.18 -17.60 22.65
N ILE A 889 -22.51 -18.51 23.56
CA ILE A 889 -23.85 -18.61 24.17
C ILE A 889 -23.80 -17.91 25.51
#